data_AF-A0A3S7WV16-F1
#
_entry.id   AF-A0A3S7WV16-F1
#
_cell.length_a   1.000
_cell.length_b   1.000
_cell.length_c   1.000
_cell.angle_alpha   90.00
_cell.angle_beta   90.00
_cell.angle_gamma   90.00
#
_symmetry.space_group_name_H-M   'P 1'
#
loop_
_entity.id
_entity.type
_entity.pdbx_description
1 polymer ?
#
loop_
_entity_poly.entity_id
_entity_poly.type
_entity_poly.pdbx_seq_one_letter_code
_entity_poly.pdbx_strand_id
1 'polypeptide(L)'
;MRRREPLFVLIDFALYPSGMAVLRCRVVTAASRLLAFVLAPYAEPSFNLLDYLGTCTDTALVLCVAVARLLLLCLMWFSRAVAPIAFGAPGGTFVFDTGEELYDDARFSMVRNWDGVHMFFIAQYGYLYESQIVFFPGLPALIRGLEHITRRLVPVLHRVAPVAFYVCLMNTAASCLAGVVLRRLTILTFLGPEAVRCTCRWRPSKLSPSTPELEKPRKYPKAQLDMATERTMQSTTEATVCYRLMCRMTGTVLDAPDIHAPLPATVAEAKAGALLRRRVVGGAALVWIITPAMVFAVAVYTESLFSLATILGVYFLAWHEPLPQAVQLRIASYLASATPPGSGARAAEKASAPARLVPPAPLVQQWPLAANDVGDGAAARSRIPGIASLLPSITPGASRAITVKWEQRFLSSTEVAAVLLFTLAGTFRSNAFTCAGFLIFPLCVQVALPAVHKAQASAVLAGVSARAVMSAAAKRGGARESGAALVVRCPTLRPPLQRMPHPLRMCMVALECICVALPYLVMNYVGYRRFVLQTWDAAAKKTVGHAFWRLYPMLQKKYWGVSLFSAYTFTNSPNVVLALPVAVLTVWCLHAHYLAPAWANLRAATAAAAGARRTRWQHLWIAAMPLVSSSNVMHLIGLLALALTVMHVQVTNRFVATSPALYWLLGMQLASRPTSHASRLTLLWCILWGMAGGILFPNHLPWT
;
A
#
# COMPACT_ATOMS: atom_id res chain seq x y z
N MET A 1 -0.33 63.07 -39.44
CA MET A 1 -1.46 63.49 -40.30
C MET A 1 -2.23 62.25 -40.77
N ARG A 2 -3.54 62.43 -40.98
CA ARG A 2 -4.57 61.41 -41.18
C ARG A 2 -4.39 60.55 -42.45
N ARG A 3 -4.84 59.29 -42.32
CA ARG A 3 -5.60 58.43 -43.25
C ARG A 3 -5.31 58.49 -44.76
N ARG A 4 -5.10 57.30 -45.37
CA ARG A 4 -5.99 56.68 -46.37
C ARG A 4 -5.46 55.30 -46.80
N GLU A 5 -6.24 54.25 -46.55
CA GLU A 5 -6.37 53.05 -47.42
C GLU A 5 -7.07 53.47 -48.74
N PRO A 6 -7.15 52.67 -49.85
CA PRO A 6 -7.07 51.19 -49.94
C PRO A 6 -6.36 50.60 -51.20
N LEU A 7 -6.07 49.29 -51.21
CA LEU A 7 -6.49 48.35 -52.28
C LEU A 7 -6.13 46.88 -51.96
N PHE A 8 -7.08 46.01 -52.26
CA PHE A 8 -7.12 44.54 -52.19
C PHE A 8 -6.02 43.82 -52.98
N VAL A 9 -5.51 42.69 -52.46
CA VAL A 9 -5.63 41.35 -53.08
C VAL A 9 -5.70 40.29 -51.97
N LEU A 10 -6.85 39.61 -51.89
CA LEU A 10 -7.10 38.38 -51.15
C LEU A 10 -6.39 37.22 -51.87
N ILE A 11 -5.61 36.40 -51.15
CA ILE A 11 -5.40 34.99 -51.52
C ILE A 11 -5.66 34.15 -50.28
N ASP A 12 -6.75 33.40 -50.35
CA ASP A 12 -7.18 32.36 -49.43
C ASP A 12 -6.14 31.24 -49.29
N PHE A 13 -5.84 30.86 -48.05
CA PHE A 13 -5.48 29.49 -47.70
C PHE A 13 -6.22 29.10 -46.41
N ALA A 14 -7.51 28.82 -46.56
CA ALA A 14 -8.30 28.05 -45.61
C ALA A 14 -8.25 26.57 -46.01
N LEU A 15 -7.63 25.70 -45.18
CA LEU A 15 -7.71 24.21 -45.13
C LEU A 15 -6.61 23.75 -44.15
N TYR A 16 -6.82 23.46 -42.86
CA TYR A 16 -7.56 22.33 -42.26
C TYR A 16 -7.59 22.50 -40.71
N PRO A 17 -8.72 22.83 -40.07
CA PRO A 17 -8.86 22.76 -38.60
C PRO A 17 -9.58 21.49 -38.11
N SER A 18 -10.21 20.73 -38.99
CA SER A 18 -11.17 19.67 -38.64
C SER A 18 -10.54 18.30 -38.35
N GLY A 19 -9.40 17.95 -38.95
CA GLY A 19 -8.77 16.64 -38.79
C GLY A 19 -8.18 16.39 -37.39
N MET A 20 -7.49 17.38 -36.82
CA MET A 20 -6.87 17.27 -35.49
C MET A 20 -7.89 17.25 -34.34
N ALA A 21 -8.99 17.99 -34.48
CA ALA A 21 -10.09 17.98 -33.51
C ALA A 21 -10.86 16.65 -33.53
N VAL A 22 -11.11 16.10 -34.72
CA VAL A 22 -11.77 14.79 -34.89
C VAL A 22 -10.87 13.66 -34.41
N LEU A 23 -9.55 13.71 -34.67
CA LEU A 23 -8.60 12.71 -34.18
C LEU A 23 -8.46 12.76 -32.65
N ARG A 24 -8.36 13.96 -32.05
CA ARG A 24 -8.40 14.12 -30.58
C ARG A 24 -9.71 13.61 -29.98
N CYS A 25 -10.85 13.94 -30.59
CA CYS A 25 -12.15 13.50 -30.12
C CYS A 25 -12.30 11.97 -30.22
N ARG A 26 -11.84 11.36 -31.32
CA ARG A 26 -11.85 9.90 -31.56
C ARG A 26 -10.89 9.14 -30.65
N VAL A 27 -9.69 9.66 -30.40
CA VAL A 27 -8.73 9.03 -29.46
C VAL A 27 -9.24 9.16 -28.02
N VAL A 28 -9.80 10.30 -27.63
CA VAL A 28 -10.40 10.49 -26.30
C VAL A 28 -11.67 9.65 -26.13
N THR A 29 -12.49 9.46 -27.17
CA THR A 29 -13.65 8.56 -27.12
C THR A 29 -13.27 7.09 -27.20
N ALA A 30 -12.23 6.70 -27.94
CA ALA A 30 -11.71 5.34 -27.96
C ALA A 30 -11.06 4.98 -26.62
N ALA A 31 -10.24 5.87 -26.07
CA ALA A 31 -9.66 5.72 -24.74
C ALA A 31 -10.77 5.66 -23.68
N SER A 32 -11.80 6.52 -23.75
CA SER A 32 -12.90 6.48 -22.78
C SER A 32 -13.80 5.26 -22.94
N ARG A 33 -13.98 4.71 -24.14
CA ARG A 33 -14.68 3.44 -24.39
C ARG A 33 -13.88 2.23 -23.94
N LEU A 34 -12.58 2.19 -24.19
CA LEU A 34 -11.69 1.13 -23.69
C LEU A 34 -11.62 1.17 -22.16
N LEU A 35 -11.53 2.37 -21.59
CA LEU A 35 -11.54 2.60 -20.16
C LEU A 35 -12.88 2.22 -19.52
N ALA A 36 -13.99 2.56 -20.18
CA ALA A 36 -15.32 2.14 -19.78
C ALA A 36 -15.46 0.61 -19.89
N PHE A 37 -14.97 -0.02 -20.95
CA PHE A 37 -14.99 -1.47 -21.12
C PHE A 37 -14.19 -2.19 -20.03
N VAL A 38 -13.01 -1.67 -19.70
CA VAL A 38 -12.09 -2.24 -18.69
C VAL A 38 -12.59 -2.05 -17.26
N LEU A 39 -13.28 -0.93 -16.97
CA LEU A 39 -13.66 -0.53 -15.61
C LEU A 39 -15.17 -0.60 -15.31
N ALA A 40 -16.03 -0.87 -16.30
CA ALA A 40 -17.48 -0.83 -16.07
C ALA A 40 -17.97 -1.99 -15.17
N PRO A 41 -18.95 -1.72 -14.30
CA PRO A 41 -19.69 -2.74 -13.59
C PRO A 41 -20.86 -3.20 -14.47
N TYR A 42 -20.63 -4.11 -15.42
CA TYR A 42 -21.72 -4.78 -16.13
C TYR A 42 -22.07 -6.11 -15.45
N ALA A 43 -23.37 -6.39 -15.38
CA ALA A 43 -23.92 -7.67 -14.96
C ALA A 43 -23.78 -8.67 -16.13
N GLU A 44 -23.27 -9.88 -15.86
CA GLU A 44 -22.95 -10.97 -16.81
C GLU A 44 -21.58 -10.86 -17.53
N PRO A 45 -20.96 -11.97 -18.01
CA PRO A 45 -19.55 -12.30 -17.76
C PRO A 45 -18.59 -11.56 -18.70
N SER A 46 -18.61 -10.24 -18.67
CA SER A 46 -17.59 -9.38 -19.25
C SER A 46 -16.42 -9.29 -18.28
N PHE A 47 -15.22 -9.59 -18.77
CA PHE A 47 -13.97 -9.46 -18.01
C PHE A 47 -13.84 -8.07 -17.37
N ASN A 48 -13.76 -8.00 -16.04
CA ASN A 48 -13.47 -6.77 -15.31
C ASN A 48 -12.01 -6.79 -14.84
N LEU A 49 -11.19 -5.84 -15.32
CA LEU A 49 -9.76 -5.84 -15.04
C LEU A 49 -9.44 -5.63 -13.56
N LEU A 50 -10.21 -4.79 -12.86
CA LEU A 50 -9.99 -4.56 -11.42
C LEU A 50 -10.31 -5.82 -10.62
N ASP A 51 -11.35 -6.55 -11.00
CA ASP A 51 -11.66 -7.81 -10.35
C ASP A 51 -10.58 -8.87 -10.63
N TYR A 52 -10.12 -8.97 -11.89
CA TYR A 52 -9.02 -9.85 -12.26
C TYR A 52 -7.75 -9.53 -11.46
N LEU A 53 -7.29 -8.28 -11.45
CA LEU A 53 -6.08 -7.88 -10.71
C LEU A 53 -6.24 -8.06 -9.20
N GLY A 54 -7.47 -7.92 -8.68
CA GLY A 54 -7.79 -8.19 -7.28
C GLY A 54 -7.55 -9.64 -6.87
N THR A 55 -7.79 -10.61 -7.77
CA THR A 55 -7.66 -12.06 -7.48
C THR A 55 -6.61 -12.83 -8.24
N CYS A 56 -5.94 -12.22 -9.19
CA CYS A 56 -4.88 -12.88 -9.93
C CYS A 56 -3.80 -13.42 -8.98
N THR A 57 -3.09 -14.44 -9.44
CA THR A 57 -1.94 -14.98 -8.70
C THR A 57 -0.82 -13.95 -8.64
N ASP A 58 0.06 -14.09 -7.64
CA ASP A 58 1.24 -13.22 -7.57
C ASP A 58 2.12 -13.32 -8.82
N THR A 59 2.19 -14.50 -9.47
CA THR A 59 2.90 -14.66 -10.76
C THR A 59 2.31 -13.83 -11.87
N ALA A 60 0.97 -13.82 -12.00
CA ALA A 60 0.28 -13.05 -13.01
C ALA A 60 0.52 -11.55 -12.78
N LEU A 61 0.46 -11.08 -11.54
CA LEU A 61 0.76 -9.69 -11.21
C LEU A 61 2.22 -9.32 -11.53
N VAL A 62 3.18 -10.18 -11.17
CA VAL A 62 4.60 -9.98 -11.50
C VAL A 62 4.76 -9.86 -13.02
N LEU A 63 4.09 -10.71 -13.79
CA LEU A 63 4.13 -10.65 -15.25
C LEU A 63 3.55 -9.32 -15.77
N CYS A 64 2.39 -8.88 -15.26
CA CYS A 64 1.79 -7.61 -15.65
C CYS A 64 2.73 -6.41 -15.37
N VAL A 65 3.36 -6.37 -14.19
CA VAL A 65 4.31 -5.32 -13.83
C VAL A 65 5.55 -5.41 -14.73
N ALA A 66 6.14 -6.59 -14.89
CA ALA A 66 7.34 -6.80 -15.70
C ALA A 66 7.13 -6.41 -17.16
N VAL A 67 5.99 -6.78 -17.76
CA VAL A 67 5.62 -6.37 -19.12
C VAL A 67 5.50 -4.85 -19.22
N ALA A 68 4.84 -4.20 -18.26
CA ALA A 68 4.75 -2.73 -18.26
C ALA A 68 6.12 -2.04 -18.16
N ARG A 69 7.06 -2.60 -17.38
CA ARG A 69 8.44 -2.11 -17.28
C ARG A 69 9.24 -2.37 -18.56
N LEU A 70 9.07 -3.54 -19.18
CA LEU A 70 9.72 -3.89 -20.45
C LEU A 70 9.23 -2.99 -21.58
N LEU A 71 7.92 -2.75 -21.69
CA LEU A 71 7.35 -1.84 -22.68
C LEU A 71 7.89 -0.41 -22.51
N LEU A 72 8.06 0.05 -21.26
CA LEU A 72 8.69 1.33 -20.98
C LEU A 72 10.16 1.35 -21.43
N LEU A 73 10.93 0.30 -21.16
CA LEU A 73 12.31 0.19 -21.62
C LEU A 73 12.41 0.15 -23.15
N CYS A 74 11.49 -0.54 -23.83
CA CYS A 74 11.40 -0.53 -25.29
C CYS A 74 11.09 0.88 -25.81
N LEU A 75 10.18 1.61 -25.16
CA LEU A 75 9.89 3.01 -25.51
C LEU A 75 11.13 3.91 -25.30
N MET A 76 11.85 3.74 -24.19
CA MET A 76 13.08 4.49 -23.92
C MET A 76 14.14 4.22 -24.97
N TRP A 77 14.34 2.95 -25.32
CA TRP A 77 15.28 2.55 -26.36
C TRP A 77 14.89 3.11 -27.72
N PHE A 78 13.60 2.99 -28.10
CA PHE A 78 13.09 3.56 -29.35
C PHE A 78 13.32 5.07 -29.40
N SER A 79 13.00 5.79 -28.32
CA SER A 79 13.17 7.23 -28.20
C SER A 79 14.64 7.67 -28.32
N ARG A 80 15.57 6.87 -27.78
CA ARG A 80 17.00 7.17 -27.79
C ARG A 80 17.67 6.84 -29.12
N ALA A 81 17.35 5.66 -29.68
CA ALA A 81 18.13 5.05 -30.76
C ALA A 81 17.47 5.17 -32.13
N VAL A 82 16.14 5.09 -32.20
CA VAL A 82 15.40 5.01 -33.47
C VAL A 82 14.80 6.35 -33.85
N ALA A 83 14.17 7.04 -32.90
CA ALA A 83 13.47 8.30 -33.15
C ALA A 83 14.36 9.41 -33.74
N PRO A 84 15.62 9.65 -33.29
CA PRO A 84 16.46 10.68 -33.89
C PRO A 84 16.75 10.44 -35.38
N ILE A 85 16.94 9.17 -35.75
CA ILE A 85 17.21 8.76 -37.13
C ILE A 85 15.93 8.90 -37.96
N ALA A 86 14.82 8.37 -37.45
CA ALA A 86 13.53 8.36 -38.14
C ALA A 86 12.97 9.77 -38.38
N PHE A 87 13.26 10.72 -37.49
CA PHE A 87 12.77 12.11 -37.59
C PHE A 87 13.83 13.12 -38.08
N GLY A 88 15.02 12.66 -38.49
CA GLY A 88 16.05 13.53 -39.07
C GLY A 88 16.62 14.55 -38.07
N ALA A 89 16.88 14.14 -36.83
CA ALA A 89 17.46 15.00 -35.80
C ALA A 89 18.84 15.53 -36.23
N PRO A 90 19.14 16.83 -36.04
CA PRO A 90 20.47 17.38 -36.27
C PRO A 90 21.53 16.61 -35.47
N GLY A 91 22.55 16.07 -36.14
CA GLY A 91 23.59 15.25 -35.50
C GLY A 91 23.16 13.81 -35.13
N GLY A 92 21.96 13.36 -35.55
CA GLY A 92 21.50 11.99 -35.35
C GLY A 92 21.18 11.61 -33.89
N THR A 93 21.04 12.59 -33.00
CA THR A 93 20.80 12.38 -31.57
C THR A 93 19.89 13.48 -31.00
N PHE A 94 19.07 13.12 -30.00
CA PHE A 94 18.26 14.08 -29.23
C PHE A 94 18.89 14.45 -27.88
N VAL A 95 20.15 14.04 -27.63
CA VAL A 95 20.82 14.23 -26.34
C VAL A 95 21.09 15.70 -26.08
N PHE A 96 20.68 16.14 -24.90
CA PHE A 96 20.83 17.51 -24.43
C PHE A 96 21.94 17.73 -23.40
N ASP A 97 22.56 16.67 -22.87
CA ASP A 97 23.56 16.74 -21.78
C ASP A 97 24.73 15.75 -22.03
N THR A 98 25.93 16.11 -21.60
CA THR A 98 27.17 15.31 -21.70
C THR A 98 27.38 14.37 -20.51
N GLY A 99 26.38 14.21 -19.64
CA GLY A 99 26.42 13.28 -18.49
C GLY A 99 26.86 11.84 -18.81
N GLU A 100 26.66 11.39 -20.05
CA GLU A 100 27.08 10.07 -20.54
C GLU A 100 28.61 9.95 -20.75
N GLU A 101 29.30 11.06 -21.03
CA GLU A 101 30.75 11.11 -21.33
C GLU A 101 31.62 10.91 -20.08
N LEU A 102 31.03 11.00 -18.89
CA LEU A 102 31.73 10.77 -17.62
C LEU A 102 32.17 9.32 -17.39
N TYR A 103 31.80 8.40 -18.29
CA TYR A 103 32.05 6.97 -18.11
C TYR A 103 32.47 6.28 -19.41
N ASP A 104 33.48 5.42 -19.30
CA ASP A 104 34.05 4.70 -20.45
C ASP A 104 33.06 3.74 -21.15
N ASP A 105 32.06 3.24 -20.42
CA ASP A 105 31.06 2.30 -20.95
C ASP A 105 29.72 3.01 -21.23
N ALA A 106 29.55 3.47 -22.47
CA ALA A 106 28.33 4.13 -22.95
C ALA A 106 27.17 3.15 -23.23
N ARG A 107 27.39 1.82 -23.12
CA ARG A 107 26.32 0.84 -23.37
C ARG A 107 25.19 1.05 -22.36
N PHE A 108 23.95 1.07 -22.84
CA PHE A 108 22.77 1.20 -21.99
C PHE A 108 22.78 2.48 -21.12
N SER A 109 23.38 3.58 -21.61
CA SER A 109 23.48 4.86 -20.89
C SER A 109 22.13 5.51 -20.58
N MET A 110 21.10 5.25 -21.39
CA MET A 110 19.75 5.82 -21.30
C MET A 110 19.03 5.63 -19.95
N VAL A 111 19.54 4.78 -19.05
CA VAL A 111 19.00 4.55 -17.70
C VAL A 111 19.78 5.26 -16.59
N ARG A 112 20.86 6.00 -16.89
CA ARG A 112 21.78 6.62 -15.92
C ARG A 112 21.76 8.15 -15.96
N ASN A 113 20.59 8.75 -16.06
CA ASN A 113 20.50 10.21 -16.18
C ASN A 113 20.29 10.85 -14.80
N TRP A 114 20.72 12.11 -14.64
CA TRP A 114 20.64 12.94 -13.42
C TRP A 114 21.15 12.27 -12.14
N ASP A 115 20.28 11.92 -11.18
CA ASP A 115 20.70 11.34 -9.89
C ASP A 115 21.48 10.03 -10.10
N GLY A 116 21.19 9.30 -11.20
CA GLY A 116 21.95 8.10 -11.59
C GLY A 116 23.43 8.37 -11.83
N VAL A 117 23.79 9.56 -12.34
CA VAL A 117 25.19 9.99 -12.53
C VAL A 117 25.89 10.11 -11.18
N HIS A 118 25.26 10.71 -10.18
CA HIS A 118 25.83 10.80 -8.83
C HIS A 118 26.00 9.42 -8.19
N MET A 119 25.02 8.52 -8.35
CA MET A 119 25.07 7.17 -7.77
C MET A 119 26.24 6.34 -8.31
N PHE A 120 26.48 6.40 -9.61
CA PHE A 120 27.63 5.73 -10.24
C PHE A 120 28.97 6.38 -9.84
N PHE A 121 29.02 7.70 -9.80
CA PHE A 121 30.24 8.40 -9.41
C PHE A 121 30.66 8.00 -7.99
N ILE A 122 29.71 7.96 -7.05
CA ILE A 122 29.95 7.55 -5.67
C ILE A 122 30.39 6.08 -5.60
N ALA A 123 29.82 5.20 -6.44
CA ALA A 123 30.19 3.79 -6.47
C ALA A 123 31.68 3.57 -6.86
N GLN A 124 32.14 4.37 -7.84
CA GLN A 124 33.49 4.26 -8.40
C GLN A 124 34.54 5.00 -7.56
N TYR A 125 34.26 6.25 -7.19
CA TYR A 125 35.24 7.17 -6.58
C TYR A 125 34.96 7.45 -5.09
N GLY A 126 33.81 7.04 -4.57
CA GLY A 126 33.37 7.41 -3.22
C GLY A 126 32.86 8.86 -3.14
N TYR A 127 32.69 9.35 -1.91
CA TYR A 127 32.21 10.72 -1.65
C TYR A 127 33.37 11.71 -1.75
N LEU A 128 33.62 12.24 -2.95
CA LEU A 128 34.67 13.25 -3.17
C LEU A 128 34.19 14.67 -2.92
N TYR A 129 32.92 14.95 -3.20
CA TYR A 129 32.33 16.28 -3.04
C TYR A 129 31.27 16.29 -1.94
N GLU A 130 31.15 17.41 -1.22
CA GLU A 130 30.18 17.55 -0.13
C GLU A 130 28.73 17.43 -0.61
N SER A 131 28.43 17.86 -1.84
CA SER A 131 27.11 17.73 -2.45
C SER A 131 26.68 16.27 -2.57
N GLN A 132 27.61 15.33 -2.60
CA GLN A 132 27.30 13.91 -2.75
C GLN A 132 26.76 13.27 -1.47
N ILE A 133 26.97 13.86 -0.29
CA ILE A 133 26.53 13.31 1.01
C ILE A 133 25.01 13.15 1.09
N VAL A 134 24.25 13.87 0.25
CA VAL A 134 22.79 13.74 0.22
C VAL A 134 22.31 12.46 -0.49
N PHE A 135 23.16 11.82 -1.29
CA PHE A 135 22.89 10.55 -1.95
C PHE A 135 23.40 9.42 -1.05
N PHE A 136 22.50 8.63 -0.51
CA PHE A 136 22.83 7.66 0.52
C PHE A 136 23.46 6.38 -0.06
N PRO A 137 24.25 5.61 0.72
CA PRO A 137 25.21 4.66 0.19
C PRO A 137 24.61 3.34 -0.32
N GLY A 138 23.33 3.06 -0.10
CA GLY A 138 22.71 1.76 -0.41
C GLY A 138 22.79 1.40 -1.89
N LEU A 139 22.38 2.31 -2.79
CA LEU A 139 22.46 2.07 -4.23
C LEU A 139 23.91 2.13 -4.76
N PRO A 140 24.76 3.10 -4.38
CA PRO A 140 26.18 3.08 -4.74
C PRO A 140 26.92 1.81 -4.31
N ALA A 141 26.65 1.30 -3.10
CA ALA A 141 27.22 0.05 -2.62
C ALA A 141 26.76 -1.15 -3.45
N LEU A 142 25.48 -1.16 -3.87
CA LEU A 142 24.96 -2.18 -4.77
C LEU A 142 25.65 -2.14 -6.14
N ILE A 143 25.79 -0.94 -6.74
CA ILE A 143 26.49 -0.75 -8.03
C ILE A 143 27.92 -1.28 -7.93
N ARG A 144 28.65 -0.90 -6.87
CA ARG A 144 30.02 -1.35 -6.62
C ARG A 144 30.12 -2.87 -6.43
N GLY A 145 29.15 -3.47 -5.73
CA GLY A 145 29.06 -4.92 -5.55
C GLY A 145 28.83 -5.65 -6.88
N LEU A 146 27.89 -5.17 -7.71
CA LEU A 146 27.64 -5.72 -9.04
C LEU A 146 28.84 -5.55 -9.97
N GLU A 147 29.53 -4.41 -9.91
CA GLU A 147 30.76 -4.21 -10.66
C GLU A 147 31.85 -5.21 -10.24
N HIS A 148 32.03 -5.42 -8.94
CA HIS A 148 32.97 -6.42 -8.43
C HIS A 148 32.62 -7.84 -8.92
N ILE A 149 31.35 -8.24 -8.84
CA ILE A 149 30.89 -9.55 -9.31
C ILE A 149 31.09 -9.70 -10.81
N THR A 150 30.63 -8.73 -11.60
CA THR A 150 30.65 -8.82 -13.07
C THR A 150 32.05 -8.70 -13.65
N ARG A 151 32.94 -7.89 -13.06
CA ARG A 151 34.32 -7.73 -13.57
C ARG A 151 35.29 -8.76 -13.03
N ARG A 152 35.17 -9.19 -11.76
CA ARG A 152 36.16 -10.08 -11.12
C ARG A 152 35.69 -11.53 -10.98
N LEU A 153 34.44 -11.76 -10.57
CA LEU A 153 33.96 -13.12 -10.30
C LEU A 153 33.43 -13.82 -11.55
N VAL A 154 32.70 -13.09 -12.40
CA VAL A 154 32.12 -13.65 -13.63
C VAL A 154 32.31 -12.66 -14.80
N PRO A 155 33.55 -12.51 -15.33
CA PRO A 155 33.89 -11.52 -16.37
C PRO A 155 33.02 -11.60 -17.64
N VAL A 156 32.47 -12.77 -17.93
CA VAL A 156 31.53 -12.99 -19.05
C VAL A 156 30.30 -12.08 -18.90
N LEU A 157 29.78 -11.88 -17.69
CA LEU A 157 28.63 -11.00 -17.44
C LEU A 157 28.93 -9.55 -17.85
N HIS A 158 30.14 -9.05 -17.57
CA HIS A 158 30.53 -7.69 -17.93
C HIS A 158 30.70 -7.49 -19.44
N ARG A 159 31.11 -8.54 -20.16
CA ARG A 159 31.15 -8.53 -21.63
C ARG A 159 29.75 -8.49 -22.23
N VAL A 160 28.83 -9.31 -21.69
CA VAL A 160 27.45 -9.40 -22.18
C VAL A 160 26.67 -8.10 -21.98
N ALA A 161 26.77 -7.49 -20.79
CA ALA A 161 26.01 -6.29 -20.47
C ALA A 161 26.75 -5.37 -19.48
N PRO A 162 26.52 -4.05 -19.54
CA PRO A 162 27.08 -3.09 -18.60
C PRO A 162 26.44 -3.23 -17.20
N VAL A 163 27.12 -2.73 -16.16
CA VAL A 163 26.61 -2.76 -14.77
C VAL A 163 25.22 -2.10 -14.66
N ALA A 164 24.97 -1.05 -15.42
CA ALA A 164 23.68 -0.36 -15.47
C ALA A 164 22.51 -1.28 -15.85
N PHE A 165 22.74 -2.25 -16.74
CA PHE A 165 21.72 -3.24 -17.12
C PHE A 165 21.32 -4.14 -15.95
N TYR A 166 22.30 -4.61 -15.17
CA TYR A 166 22.02 -5.44 -13.99
C TYR A 166 21.31 -4.65 -12.88
N VAL A 167 21.66 -3.38 -12.69
CA VAL A 167 20.94 -2.50 -11.76
C VAL A 167 19.50 -2.26 -12.22
N CYS A 168 19.29 -2.04 -13.52
CA CYS A 168 17.95 -1.94 -14.13
C CYS A 168 17.12 -3.22 -13.89
N LEU A 169 17.72 -4.40 -14.05
CA LEU A 169 17.07 -5.68 -13.76
C LEU A 169 16.69 -5.80 -12.28
N MET A 170 17.57 -5.39 -11.37
CA MET A 170 17.29 -5.38 -9.93
C MET A 170 16.17 -4.41 -9.58
N ASN A 171 16.15 -3.21 -10.16
CA ASN A 171 15.06 -2.24 -9.94
C ASN A 171 13.73 -2.75 -10.51
N THR A 172 13.75 -3.39 -11.68
CA THR A 172 12.55 -4.02 -12.26
C THR A 172 12.03 -5.14 -11.35
N ALA A 173 12.91 -6.01 -10.86
CA ALA A 173 12.55 -7.07 -9.92
C ALA A 173 12.01 -6.50 -8.59
N ALA A 174 12.67 -5.49 -8.04
CA ALA A 174 12.23 -4.81 -6.83
C ALA A 174 10.86 -4.12 -7.02
N SER A 175 10.59 -3.53 -8.19
CA SER A 175 9.29 -2.95 -8.55
C SER A 175 8.18 -4.01 -8.63
N CYS A 176 8.49 -5.19 -9.19
CA CYS A 176 7.56 -6.31 -9.24
C CYS A 176 7.23 -6.82 -7.83
N LEU A 177 8.26 -7.04 -7.00
CA LEU A 177 8.10 -7.47 -5.61
C LEU A 177 7.33 -6.44 -4.78
N ALA A 178 7.65 -5.15 -4.92
CA ALA A 178 6.95 -4.07 -4.26
C ALA A 178 5.47 -4.03 -4.65
N GLY A 179 5.13 -4.26 -5.92
CA GLY A 179 3.75 -4.37 -6.39
C GLY A 179 3.00 -5.55 -5.78
N VAL A 180 3.64 -6.71 -5.65
CA VAL A 180 3.07 -7.89 -4.96
C VAL A 180 2.82 -7.59 -3.49
N VAL A 181 3.82 -7.04 -2.79
CA VAL A 181 3.71 -6.72 -1.37
C VAL A 181 2.66 -5.63 -1.14
N LEU A 182 2.59 -4.61 -1.99
CA LEU A 182 1.54 -3.58 -1.97
C LEU A 182 0.15 -4.22 -2.12
N ARG A 183 -0.04 -5.12 -3.09
CA ARG A 183 -1.32 -5.81 -3.27
C ARG A 183 -1.67 -6.63 -2.04
N ARG A 184 -0.73 -7.41 -1.49
CA ARG A 184 -0.93 -8.23 -0.29
C ARG A 184 -1.28 -7.38 0.93
N LEU A 185 -0.58 -6.26 1.12
CA LEU A 185 -0.87 -5.27 2.16
C LEU A 185 -2.28 -4.67 1.97
N THR A 186 -2.68 -4.37 0.74
CA THR A 186 -4.03 -3.87 0.42
C THR A 186 -5.10 -4.93 0.75
N ILE A 187 -4.90 -6.19 0.37
CA ILE A 187 -5.80 -7.30 0.72
C ILE A 187 -5.89 -7.44 2.23
N LEU A 188 -4.75 -7.43 2.92
CA LEU A 188 -4.68 -7.54 4.38
C LEU A 188 -5.50 -6.45 5.07
N THR A 189 -5.34 -5.19 4.63
CA THR A 189 -6.04 -4.05 5.21
C THR A 189 -7.55 -4.07 4.95
N PHE A 190 -7.98 -4.36 3.72
CA PHE A 190 -9.39 -4.22 3.34
C PHE A 190 -10.22 -5.50 3.50
N LEU A 191 -9.62 -6.68 3.30
CA LEU A 191 -10.31 -7.98 3.27
C LEU A 191 -9.88 -8.92 4.41
N GLY A 192 -8.64 -8.79 4.89
CA GLY A 192 -8.11 -9.57 6.00
C GLY A 192 -7.09 -10.64 5.58
N PRO A 193 -6.52 -11.36 6.57
CA PRO A 193 -5.39 -12.27 6.38
C PRO A 193 -5.77 -13.58 5.68
N GLU A 194 -7.04 -14.00 5.78
CA GLU A 194 -7.53 -15.19 5.07
C GLU A 194 -7.52 -14.98 3.55
N ALA A 195 -7.93 -13.80 3.10
CA ALA A 195 -7.93 -13.42 1.69
C ALA A 195 -6.50 -13.36 1.11
N VAL A 196 -5.51 -12.92 1.90
CA VAL A 196 -4.09 -12.97 1.50
C VAL A 196 -3.67 -14.42 1.28
N ARG A 197 -3.94 -15.33 2.22
CA ARG A 197 -3.57 -16.75 2.07
C ARG A 197 -4.24 -17.43 0.87
N CYS A 198 -5.47 -17.04 0.54
CA CYS A 198 -6.17 -17.57 -0.63
C CYS A 198 -5.53 -17.10 -1.95
N THR A 199 -5.10 -15.85 -2.03
CA THR A 199 -4.52 -15.24 -3.26
C THR A 199 -3.03 -15.54 -3.47
N CYS A 200 -2.29 -15.88 -2.41
CA CYS A 200 -0.83 -16.04 -2.42
C CYS A 200 -0.31 -17.44 -2.76
N ARG A 201 -1.14 -18.40 -3.22
CA ARG A 201 -0.67 -19.79 -3.41
C ARG A 201 0.27 -19.96 -4.60
N TRP A 202 1.57 -19.84 -4.32
CA TRP A 202 2.62 -20.65 -4.95
C TRP A 202 2.63 -22.04 -4.28
N ARG A 203 2.00 -23.04 -4.92
CA ARG A 203 2.05 -24.50 -4.61
C ARG A 203 1.47 -24.98 -3.24
N PRO A 204 1.11 -26.29 -3.15
CA PRO A 204 0.28 -26.83 -2.06
C PRO A 204 1.10 -27.04 -0.79
N SER A 205 0.70 -26.40 0.30
CA SER A 205 1.23 -26.71 1.63
C SER A 205 0.74 -28.09 2.05
N LYS A 206 1.68 -29.00 2.35
CA LYS A 206 1.43 -30.16 3.22
C LYS A 206 0.67 -29.67 4.45
N LEU A 207 -0.53 -30.21 4.67
CA LEU A 207 -1.31 -30.03 5.90
C LEU A 207 -0.41 -30.37 7.09
N SER A 208 -0.30 -29.46 8.06
CA SER A 208 0.28 -29.81 9.37
C SER A 208 -0.68 -30.79 10.06
N PRO A 209 -0.17 -31.93 10.59
CA PRO A 209 -0.99 -32.96 11.19
C PRO A 209 -1.38 -32.51 12.60
N SER A 210 -2.61 -32.03 12.77
CA SER A 210 -3.27 -31.97 14.08
C SER A 210 -4.62 -32.66 14.02
N THR A 211 -4.65 -33.80 13.32
CA THR A 211 -5.75 -34.75 13.28
C THR A 211 -5.20 -36.06 13.87
N PRO A 212 -5.87 -36.70 14.84
CA PRO A 212 -5.41 -37.97 15.37
C PRO A 212 -5.33 -38.99 14.23
N GLU A 213 -4.20 -39.69 14.18
CA GLU A 213 -3.81 -40.62 13.12
C GLU A 213 -4.85 -41.73 12.93
N LEU A 214 -5.29 -41.93 11.68
CA LEU A 214 -5.76 -43.23 11.23
C LEU A 214 -4.61 -43.86 10.44
N GLU A 215 -4.25 -45.08 10.83
CA GLU A 215 -3.04 -45.79 10.42
C GLU A 215 -2.85 -45.99 8.91
N LYS A 216 -1.56 -46.06 8.53
CA LYS A 216 -0.91 -46.53 7.29
C LYS A 216 -0.47 -45.45 6.28
N PRO A 217 0.86 -45.28 6.06
CA PRO A 217 1.38 -44.32 5.11
C PRO A 217 1.42 -44.94 3.70
N ARG A 218 0.48 -44.57 2.82
CA ARG A 218 0.68 -44.77 1.38
C ARG A 218 1.43 -43.57 0.80
N LYS A 219 2.49 -43.86 0.04
CA LYS A 219 3.28 -42.92 -0.76
C LYS A 219 2.34 -42.04 -1.61
N TYR A 220 2.20 -40.76 -1.28
CA TYR A 220 1.45 -39.80 -2.10
C TYR A 220 2.36 -39.16 -3.15
N PRO A 221 2.03 -39.22 -4.46
CA PRO A 221 2.63 -38.34 -5.45
C PRO A 221 2.16 -36.90 -5.20
N LYS A 222 2.89 -35.90 -5.72
CA LYS A 222 2.52 -34.48 -5.68
C LYS A 222 1.16 -34.27 -6.38
N ALA A 223 0.06 -34.39 -5.64
CA ALA A 223 -1.28 -34.17 -6.17
C ALA A 223 -1.56 -32.68 -6.36
N GLN A 224 -1.99 -32.29 -7.57
CA GLN A 224 -2.78 -31.09 -7.78
C GLN A 224 -3.98 -31.12 -6.82
N LEU A 225 -4.28 -29.99 -6.21
CA LEU A 225 -5.44 -29.86 -5.34
C LEU A 225 -6.70 -30.11 -6.19
N ASP A 226 -7.57 -31.02 -5.76
CA ASP A 226 -8.83 -31.30 -6.43
C ASP A 226 -9.67 -30.02 -6.57
N MET A 227 -10.24 -29.77 -7.75
CA MET A 227 -11.07 -28.60 -8.08
C MET A 227 -12.19 -28.36 -7.07
N ALA A 228 -12.75 -29.43 -6.49
CA ALA A 228 -13.75 -29.34 -5.44
C ALA A 228 -13.19 -28.67 -4.17
N THR A 229 -11.96 -29.03 -3.76
CA THR A 229 -11.29 -28.48 -2.58
C THR A 229 -10.97 -26.99 -2.76
N GLU A 230 -10.60 -26.57 -3.97
CA GLU A 230 -10.36 -25.16 -4.28
C GLU A 230 -11.64 -24.33 -4.20
N ARG A 231 -12.75 -24.82 -4.75
CA ARG A 231 -14.07 -24.14 -4.65
C ARG A 231 -14.53 -24.02 -3.19
N THR A 232 -14.39 -25.08 -2.40
CA THR A 232 -14.75 -25.04 -0.96
C THR A 232 -13.89 -24.02 -0.21
N MET A 233 -12.59 -23.94 -0.50
CA MET A 233 -11.69 -22.98 0.13
C MET A 233 -12.04 -21.53 -0.22
N GLN A 234 -12.30 -21.25 -1.51
CA GLN A 234 -12.70 -19.91 -1.97
C GLN A 234 -14.02 -19.49 -1.30
N SER A 235 -15.04 -20.36 -1.32
CA SER A 235 -16.32 -20.10 -0.65
C SER A 235 -16.17 -19.86 0.85
N THR A 236 -15.31 -20.63 1.53
CA THR A 236 -15.03 -20.45 2.97
C THR A 236 -14.34 -19.12 3.26
N THR A 237 -13.40 -18.72 2.41
CA THR A 237 -12.69 -17.44 2.53
C THR A 237 -13.65 -16.28 2.33
N GLU A 238 -14.50 -16.32 1.29
CA GLU A 238 -15.50 -15.30 1.01
C GLU A 238 -16.49 -15.12 2.16
N ALA A 239 -16.98 -16.23 2.73
CA ALA A 239 -17.84 -16.21 3.91
C ALA A 239 -17.15 -15.54 5.11
N THR A 240 -15.87 -15.84 5.33
CA THR A 240 -15.08 -15.25 6.41
C THR A 240 -14.87 -13.75 6.21
N VAL A 241 -14.60 -13.30 4.98
CA VAL A 241 -14.50 -11.87 4.64
C VAL A 241 -15.83 -11.16 4.91
N CYS A 242 -16.96 -11.73 4.50
CA CYS A 242 -18.29 -11.16 4.76
C CYS A 242 -18.55 -11.05 6.27
N TYR A 243 -18.21 -12.09 7.04
CA TYR A 243 -18.32 -12.06 8.50
C TYR A 243 -17.47 -10.93 9.11
N ARG A 244 -16.20 -10.78 8.70
CA ARG A 244 -15.35 -9.68 9.17
C ARG A 244 -15.95 -8.32 8.87
N LEU A 245 -16.55 -8.13 7.70
CA LEU A 245 -17.22 -6.88 7.33
C LEU A 245 -18.43 -6.59 8.23
N MET A 246 -19.27 -7.59 8.46
CA MET A 246 -20.46 -7.45 9.31
C MET A 246 -20.12 -7.21 10.78
N CYS A 247 -18.99 -7.75 11.25
CA CYS A 247 -18.53 -7.62 12.64
C CYS A 247 -17.52 -6.49 12.88
N ARG A 248 -17.24 -5.64 11.88
CA ARG A 248 -16.22 -4.58 11.96
C ARG A 248 -14.82 -5.10 12.36
N MET A 249 -14.44 -6.28 11.87
CA MET A 249 -13.15 -6.94 12.10
C MET A 249 -12.23 -6.86 10.87
N THR A 250 -12.36 -5.79 10.08
CA THR A 250 -11.44 -5.45 8.98
C THR A 250 -10.46 -4.38 9.42
N GLY A 251 -9.32 -4.26 8.73
CA GLY A 251 -8.23 -3.36 9.13
C GLY A 251 -7.09 -4.13 9.79
N THR A 252 -6.11 -3.38 10.28
CA THR A 252 -4.88 -3.89 10.86
C THR A 252 -4.54 -3.11 12.13
N VAL A 253 -3.39 -3.40 12.70
CA VAL A 253 -2.83 -2.63 13.81
C VAL A 253 -2.42 -1.20 13.39
N LEU A 254 -2.34 -0.94 12.09
CA LEU A 254 -1.93 0.32 11.48
C LEU A 254 -3.11 1.11 10.92
N ASP A 255 -4.25 0.43 10.68
CA ASP A 255 -5.41 0.98 9.98
C ASP A 255 -6.71 0.45 10.59
N ALA A 256 -7.55 1.32 11.13
CA ALA A 256 -8.87 0.96 11.65
C ALA A 256 -9.99 1.34 10.66
N PRO A 257 -11.09 0.57 10.60
CA PRO A 257 -12.27 0.99 9.87
C PRO A 257 -12.93 2.17 10.60
N ASP A 258 -13.66 3.02 9.86
CA ASP A 258 -14.41 4.12 10.46
C ASP A 258 -15.42 3.57 11.48
N ILE A 259 -15.24 3.98 12.74
CA ILE A 259 -16.09 3.55 13.86
C ILE A 259 -17.49 4.18 13.81
N HIS A 260 -17.71 5.18 12.98
CA HIS A 260 -19.01 5.83 12.79
C HIS A 260 -19.71 5.37 11.51
N ALA A 261 -19.03 4.63 10.63
CA ALA A 261 -19.64 4.12 9.40
C ALA A 261 -20.65 3.00 9.68
N PRO A 262 -21.82 2.98 8.99
CA PRO A 262 -22.78 1.90 9.13
C PRO A 262 -22.17 0.56 8.71
N LEU A 263 -22.57 -0.51 9.41
CA LEU A 263 -22.18 -1.87 9.08
C LEU A 263 -23.21 -2.50 8.14
N PRO A 264 -22.81 -3.43 7.25
CA PRO A 264 -23.75 -4.19 6.43
C PRO A 264 -24.80 -4.89 7.30
N ALA A 265 -26.08 -4.70 6.99
CA ALA A 265 -27.19 -5.32 7.70
C ALA A 265 -27.48 -6.73 7.19
N THR A 266 -27.17 -7.00 5.91
CA THR A 266 -27.46 -8.28 5.25
C THR A 266 -26.18 -8.93 4.69
N VAL A 267 -26.24 -10.25 4.46
CA VAL A 267 -25.15 -10.99 3.79
C VAL A 267 -24.95 -10.50 2.35
N ALA A 268 -26.03 -10.08 1.68
CA ALA A 268 -25.97 -9.51 0.33
C ALA A 268 -25.18 -8.19 0.30
N GLU A 269 -25.45 -7.28 1.25
CA GLU A 269 -24.68 -6.04 1.41
C GLU A 269 -23.21 -6.33 1.75
N ALA A 270 -22.95 -7.32 2.62
CA ALA A 270 -21.58 -7.71 2.97
C ALA A 270 -20.82 -8.26 1.75
N LYS A 271 -21.47 -9.07 0.91
CA LYS A 271 -20.91 -9.55 -0.36
C LYS A 271 -20.62 -8.40 -1.33
N ALA A 272 -21.55 -7.47 -1.50
CA ALA A 272 -21.35 -6.29 -2.33
C ALA A 272 -20.17 -5.43 -1.83
N GLY A 273 -20.07 -5.23 -0.52
CA GLY A 273 -18.95 -4.53 0.12
C GLY A 273 -17.61 -5.26 -0.07
N ALA A 274 -17.59 -6.59 0.03
CA ALA A 274 -16.40 -7.39 -0.23
C ALA A 274 -15.93 -7.28 -1.69
N LEU A 275 -16.86 -7.34 -2.65
CA LEU A 275 -16.59 -7.16 -4.08
C LEU A 275 -16.03 -5.76 -4.37
N LEU A 276 -16.61 -4.72 -3.78
CA LEU A 276 -16.09 -3.35 -3.92
C LEU A 276 -14.65 -3.25 -3.41
N ARG A 277 -14.37 -3.77 -2.20
CA ARG A 277 -13.02 -3.78 -1.62
C ARG A 277 -12.02 -4.61 -2.43
N ARG A 278 -12.46 -5.69 -3.04
CA ARG A 278 -11.64 -6.47 -3.99
C ARG A 278 -11.30 -5.66 -5.24
N ARG A 279 -12.23 -4.86 -5.77
CA ARG A 279 -11.93 -3.92 -6.85
C ARG A 279 -10.98 -2.80 -6.40
N VAL A 280 -11.01 -2.37 -5.14
CA VAL A 280 -10.00 -1.44 -4.58
C VAL A 280 -8.60 -2.04 -4.66
N VAL A 281 -8.45 -3.33 -4.31
CA VAL A 281 -7.18 -4.07 -4.43
C VAL A 281 -6.70 -4.06 -5.88
N GLY A 282 -7.58 -4.38 -6.83
CA GLY A 282 -7.27 -4.33 -8.25
C GLY A 282 -6.91 -2.94 -8.76
N GLY A 283 -7.60 -1.90 -8.27
CA GLY A 283 -7.32 -0.51 -8.59
C GLY A 283 -5.94 -0.07 -8.09
N ALA A 284 -5.58 -0.43 -6.86
CA ALA A 284 -4.24 -0.16 -6.31
C ALA A 284 -3.16 -0.87 -7.14
N ALA A 285 -3.38 -2.13 -7.52
CA ALA A 285 -2.48 -2.89 -8.39
C ALA A 285 -2.34 -2.27 -9.79
N LEU A 286 -3.45 -1.85 -10.40
CA LEU A 286 -3.46 -1.18 -11.70
C LEU A 286 -2.62 0.10 -11.66
N VAL A 287 -2.86 0.97 -10.68
CA VAL A 287 -2.11 2.22 -10.53
C VAL A 287 -0.62 1.96 -10.28
N TRP A 288 -0.25 0.87 -9.60
CA TRP A 288 1.16 0.47 -9.48
C TRP A 288 1.77 0.02 -10.82
N ILE A 289 1.02 -0.77 -11.61
CA ILE A 289 1.45 -1.25 -12.94
C ILE A 289 1.77 -0.06 -13.84
N ILE A 290 0.89 0.94 -13.90
CA ILE A 290 1.07 2.16 -14.71
C ILE A 290 1.53 3.38 -13.88
N THR A 291 2.26 3.15 -12.79
CA THR A 291 2.62 4.23 -11.86
C THR A 291 3.34 5.37 -12.58
N PRO A 292 3.02 6.65 -12.28
CA PRO A 292 3.74 7.77 -12.87
C PRO A 292 5.18 7.84 -12.35
N ALA A 293 5.58 7.06 -11.34
CA ALA A 293 7.00 6.92 -10.98
C ALA A 293 7.74 5.84 -11.81
N MET A 294 7.13 5.26 -12.86
CA MET A 294 7.63 4.04 -13.51
C MET A 294 9.00 4.14 -14.17
N VAL A 295 9.43 5.34 -14.61
CA VAL A 295 10.79 5.52 -15.14
C VAL A 295 11.84 5.21 -14.07
N PHE A 296 11.61 5.67 -12.83
CA PHE A 296 12.48 5.38 -11.69
C PHE A 296 12.37 3.92 -11.22
N ALA A 297 11.48 3.13 -11.83
CA ALA A 297 11.40 1.69 -11.60
C ALA A 297 12.30 0.86 -12.52
N VAL A 298 12.86 1.46 -13.56
CA VAL A 298 13.80 0.81 -14.50
C VAL A 298 15.14 1.56 -14.57
N ALA A 299 15.13 2.88 -14.36
CA ALA A 299 16.33 3.70 -14.29
C ALA A 299 17.21 3.33 -13.08
N VAL A 300 18.48 3.74 -13.10
CA VAL A 300 19.45 3.51 -12.00
C VAL A 300 19.18 4.50 -10.86
N TYR A 301 18.10 4.22 -10.16
CA TYR A 301 17.48 5.05 -9.14
C TYR A 301 17.13 4.21 -7.91
N THR A 302 16.84 4.89 -6.80
CA THR A 302 16.62 4.24 -5.49
C THR A 302 15.18 3.78 -5.26
N GLU A 303 14.25 4.23 -6.10
CA GLU A 303 12.81 4.29 -5.84
C GLU A 303 12.19 2.90 -5.69
N SER A 304 12.63 1.93 -6.49
CA SER A 304 12.11 0.55 -6.41
C SER A 304 12.61 -0.19 -5.17
N LEU A 305 13.90 -0.09 -4.86
CA LEU A 305 14.49 -0.72 -3.69
C LEU A 305 13.95 -0.09 -2.40
N PHE A 306 13.83 1.25 -2.39
CA PHE A 306 13.22 1.99 -1.30
C PHE A 306 11.75 1.61 -1.10
N SER A 307 10.94 1.63 -2.17
CA SER A 307 9.53 1.22 -2.11
C SER A 307 9.37 -0.21 -1.62
N LEU A 308 10.19 -1.15 -2.11
CA LEU A 308 10.15 -2.54 -1.66
C LEU A 308 10.42 -2.65 -0.16
N ALA A 309 11.51 -2.05 0.32
CA ALA A 309 11.88 -2.10 1.73
C ALA A 309 10.83 -1.44 2.63
N THR A 310 10.33 -0.25 2.25
CA THR A 310 9.29 0.46 3.01
C THR A 310 7.96 -0.29 3.03
N ILE A 311 7.42 -0.68 1.87
CA ILE A 311 6.11 -1.35 1.80
C ILE A 311 6.17 -2.73 2.46
N LEU A 312 7.28 -3.45 2.35
CA LEU A 312 7.50 -4.72 3.05
C LEU A 312 7.60 -4.55 4.57
N GLY A 313 8.27 -3.49 5.04
CA GLY A 313 8.31 -3.16 6.47
C GLY A 313 6.91 -2.87 7.01
N VAL A 314 6.12 -2.07 6.29
CA VAL A 314 4.71 -1.81 6.65
C VAL A 314 3.89 -3.10 6.63
N TYR A 315 4.10 -3.98 5.64
CA TYR A 315 3.41 -5.28 5.58
C TYR A 315 3.70 -6.17 6.79
N PHE A 316 4.96 -6.24 7.25
CA PHE A 316 5.30 -6.99 8.45
C PHE A 316 4.66 -6.40 9.72
N LEU A 317 4.59 -5.07 9.86
CA LEU A 317 3.90 -4.43 10.99
C LEU A 317 2.39 -4.64 10.94
N ALA A 318 1.80 -4.63 9.74
CA ALA A 318 0.36 -4.77 9.54
C ALA A 318 -0.13 -6.21 9.74
N TRP A 319 0.74 -7.21 9.62
CA TRP A 319 0.36 -8.62 9.67
C TRP A 319 -0.25 -9.03 11.02
N HIS A 320 -1.38 -9.74 10.94
CA HIS A 320 -2.08 -10.33 12.07
C HIS A 320 -2.56 -11.75 11.74
N GLU A 321 -2.79 -12.54 12.79
CA GLU A 321 -3.14 -13.96 12.64
C GLU A 321 -4.55 -14.16 12.07
N PRO A 322 -4.72 -15.05 11.07
CA PRO A 322 -6.04 -15.41 10.57
C PRO A 322 -6.78 -16.32 11.54
N LEU A 323 -8.10 -16.33 11.37
CA LEU A 323 -9.00 -17.23 12.05
C LEU A 323 -8.64 -18.69 11.74
N PRO A 324 -8.70 -19.60 12.72
CA PRO A 324 -8.47 -21.02 12.46
C PRO A 324 -9.47 -21.60 11.46
N GLN A 325 -9.04 -22.57 10.66
CA GLN A 325 -9.87 -23.15 9.58
C GLN A 325 -11.21 -23.71 10.08
N ALA A 326 -11.24 -24.34 11.26
CA ALA A 326 -12.47 -24.84 11.87
C ALA A 326 -13.49 -23.71 12.14
N VAL A 327 -13.02 -22.54 12.57
CA VAL A 327 -13.86 -21.35 12.78
C VAL A 327 -14.37 -20.82 11.45
N GLN A 328 -13.51 -20.75 10.43
CA GLN A 328 -13.90 -20.30 9.09
C GLN A 328 -14.99 -21.19 8.48
N LEU A 329 -14.86 -22.52 8.59
CA LEU A 329 -15.86 -23.47 8.11
C LEU A 329 -17.20 -23.31 8.83
N ARG A 330 -17.18 -23.06 10.15
CA ARG A 330 -18.41 -22.78 10.90
C ARG A 330 -19.08 -21.49 10.47
N ILE A 331 -18.31 -20.41 10.27
CA ILE A 331 -18.82 -19.15 9.72
C ILE A 331 -19.50 -19.40 8.37
N ALA A 332 -18.86 -20.16 7.48
CA ALA A 332 -19.42 -20.50 6.17
C ALA A 332 -20.76 -21.26 6.30
N SER A 333 -20.82 -22.28 7.16
CA SER A 333 -22.06 -23.03 7.40
C SER A 333 -23.19 -22.16 7.97
N TYR A 334 -22.88 -21.25 8.89
CA TYR A 334 -23.85 -20.35 9.49
C TYR A 334 -24.42 -19.37 8.46
N LEU A 335 -23.55 -18.71 7.68
CA LEU A 335 -23.99 -17.75 6.66
C LEU A 335 -24.81 -18.41 5.54
N ALA A 336 -24.49 -19.66 5.19
CA ALA A 336 -25.30 -20.45 4.25
C ALA A 336 -26.70 -20.76 4.80
N SER A 337 -26.83 -21.02 6.10
CA SER A 337 -28.14 -21.26 6.74
C SER A 337 -28.99 -19.98 6.92
N ALA A 338 -28.36 -18.81 6.97
CA ALA A 338 -29.02 -17.52 7.18
C ALA A 338 -29.55 -16.88 5.89
N THR A 339 -29.10 -17.33 4.71
CA THR A 339 -29.65 -16.88 3.43
C THR A 339 -30.98 -17.58 3.15
N PRO A 340 -32.10 -16.85 2.92
CA PRO A 340 -33.38 -17.47 2.60
C PRO A 340 -33.29 -18.20 1.26
N PRO A 341 -34.01 -19.32 1.07
CA PRO A 341 -34.02 -20.03 -0.20
C PRO A 341 -34.67 -19.15 -1.28
N GLY A 342 -33.87 -18.56 -2.16
CA GLY A 342 -34.35 -17.94 -3.39
C GLY A 342 -34.71 -19.01 -4.41
N SER A 343 -35.95 -18.93 -4.93
CA SER A 343 -36.64 -19.54 -6.10
C SER A 343 -36.15 -20.81 -6.84
N GLY A 344 -34.97 -21.38 -6.59
CA GLY A 344 -34.55 -22.70 -7.08
C GLY A 344 -34.97 -23.87 -6.17
N ALA A 345 -35.50 -23.58 -4.98
CA ALA A 345 -35.80 -24.59 -3.96
C ALA A 345 -37.16 -25.31 -4.11
N ARG A 346 -37.79 -25.28 -5.30
CA ARG A 346 -38.95 -26.15 -5.58
C ARG A 346 -38.56 -27.58 -5.96
N ALA A 347 -37.27 -27.87 -6.17
CA ALA A 347 -36.79 -29.21 -6.49
C ALA A 347 -36.34 -30.03 -5.25
N ALA A 348 -36.20 -29.40 -4.09
CA ALA A 348 -35.67 -30.06 -2.87
C ALA A 348 -36.75 -30.40 -1.82
N GLU A 349 -38.03 -30.23 -2.14
CA GLU A 349 -39.17 -30.46 -1.23
C GLU A 349 -39.56 -31.95 -1.10
N LYS A 350 -38.73 -32.88 -1.58
CA LYS A 350 -38.97 -34.34 -1.48
C LYS A 350 -37.92 -35.13 -0.67
N ALA A 351 -37.04 -34.47 0.07
CA ALA A 351 -36.11 -35.16 0.96
C ALA A 351 -36.59 -35.07 2.43
N SER A 352 -36.90 -36.23 3.01
CA SER A 352 -37.32 -36.40 4.40
C SER A 352 -36.29 -35.87 5.41
N ALA A 353 -36.77 -35.18 6.44
CA ALA A 353 -35.99 -34.60 7.53
C ALA A 353 -35.15 -35.64 8.30
N PRO A 354 -34.00 -35.21 8.85
CA PRO A 354 -33.93 -35.22 10.33
C PRO A 354 -33.23 -34.00 10.96
N ALA A 355 -33.61 -33.77 12.22
CA ALA A 355 -32.99 -32.95 13.28
C ALA A 355 -32.82 -31.43 13.02
N ARG A 356 -33.87 -30.67 13.40
CA ARG A 356 -33.74 -29.23 13.74
C ARG A 356 -32.81 -29.09 14.96
N LEU A 357 -31.61 -28.56 14.75
CA LEU A 357 -30.79 -28.00 15.83
C LEU A 357 -31.47 -26.72 16.34
N VAL A 358 -32.04 -26.80 17.53
CA VAL A 358 -32.54 -25.65 18.29
C VAL A 358 -31.35 -24.70 18.55
N PRO A 359 -31.45 -23.39 18.28
CA PRO A 359 -30.37 -22.45 18.59
C PRO A 359 -30.12 -22.45 20.11
N PRO A 360 -28.85 -22.49 20.57
CA PRO A 360 -28.58 -22.43 21.99
C PRO A 360 -29.00 -21.06 22.56
N ALA A 361 -29.53 -21.07 23.78
CA ALA A 361 -29.89 -19.86 24.52
C ALA A 361 -28.66 -18.94 24.70
N PRO A 362 -28.86 -17.60 24.75
CA PRO A 362 -27.76 -16.65 24.80
C PRO A 362 -27.08 -16.69 26.17
N LEU A 363 -25.91 -17.32 26.26
CA LEU A 363 -25.03 -17.18 27.42
C LEU A 363 -24.23 -15.89 27.28
N VAL A 364 -24.63 -14.93 28.12
CA VAL A 364 -24.10 -13.58 28.29
C VAL A 364 -22.61 -13.62 28.64
N GLN A 365 -21.78 -13.12 27.72
CA GLN A 365 -20.63 -12.28 28.04
C GLN A 365 -20.43 -11.31 26.87
N GLN A 366 -21.15 -10.20 26.95
CA GLN A 366 -21.01 -9.08 26.05
C GLN A 366 -19.61 -8.48 26.22
N TRP A 367 -18.89 -8.30 25.11
CA TRP A 367 -18.04 -7.12 25.01
C TRP A 367 -19.02 -5.97 24.75
N PRO A 368 -19.24 -5.03 25.69
CA PRO A 368 -20.00 -3.85 25.36
C PRO A 368 -19.15 -3.00 24.42
N LEU A 369 -19.26 -3.28 23.11
CA LEU A 369 -19.19 -2.22 22.12
C LEU A 369 -20.45 -1.42 22.38
N ALA A 370 -20.30 -0.25 23.02
CA ALA A 370 -21.40 0.64 23.36
C ALA A 370 -22.35 0.76 22.16
N ALA A 371 -23.48 0.06 22.26
CA ALA A 371 -24.61 0.21 21.41
C ALA A 371 -25.27 1.50 21.88
N ASN A 372 -24.91 2.62 21.25
CA ASN A 372 -25.77 3.78 21.27
C ASN A 372 -26.55 3.75 19.94
N ASP A 373 -27.82 3.37 20.08
CA ASP A 373 -29.02 3.70 19.31
C ASP A 373 -28.84 4.18 17.86
N VAL A 374 -29.38 3.43 16.90
CA VAL A 374 -30.35 3.87 15.86
C VAL A 374 -30.96 2.63 15.16
N GLY A 375 -32.30 2.49 15.24
CA GLY A 375 -33.25 2.03 14.22
C GLY A 375 -33.08 0.67 13.51
N ASP A 376 -34.07 -0.21 13.70
CA ASP A 376 -34.60 -1.35 12.90
C ASP A 376 -33.66 -2.40 12.27
N GLY A 377 -32.41 -2.09 11.97
CA GLY A 377 -31.36 -3.06 11.60
C GLY A 377 -30.72 -3.77 12.81
N ALA A 378 -31.18 -3.49 14.03
CA ALA A 378 -30.67 -4.09 15.26
C ALA A 378 -31.10 -5.57 15.43
N ALA A 379 -32.26 -5.96 14.90
CA ALA A 379 -32.81 -7.32 15.06
C ALA A 379 -32.14 -8.39 14.17
N ALA A 380 -31.42 -7.98 13.11
CA ALA A 380 -30.56 -8.87 12.32
C ALA A 380 -29.15 -8.97 12.91
N ARG A 381 -28.63 -7.85 13.44
CA ARG A 381 -27.31 -7.78 14.09
C ARG A 381 -27.24 -8.54 15.43
N SER A 382 -28.34 -8.62 16.16
CA SER A 382 -28.45 -9.43 17.40
C SER A 382 -28.29 -10.94 17.16
N ARG A 383 -28.35 -11.41 15.90
CA ARG A 383 -28.25 -12.83 15.55
C ARG A 383 -26.85 -13.28 15.12
N ILE A 384 -25.92 -12.37 14.80
CA ILE A 384 -24.58 -12.76 14.33
C ILE A 384 -23.76 -13.24 15.52
N PRO A 385 -23.36 -14.52 15.58
CA PRO A 385 -22.60 -15.05 16.71
C PRO A 385 -21.22 -14.40 16.75
N GLY A 386 -20.83 -13.88 17.91
CA GLY A 386 -19.45 -13.47 18.16
C GLY A 386 -18.51 -14.68 18.10
N ILE A 387 -17.22 -14.46 17.84
CA ILE A 387 -16.22 -15.55 17.79
C ILE A 387 -16.27 -16.41 19.05
N ALA A 388 -16.48 -15.80 20.21
CA ALA A 388 -16.61 -16.49 21.49
C ALA A 388 -17.77 -17.49 21.54
N SER A 389 -18.91 -17.20 20.91
CA SER A 389 -20.07 -18.12 20.90
C SER A 389 -19.94 -19.25 19.87
N LEU A 390 -19.05 -19.12 18.88
CA LEU A 390 -18.74 -20.18 17.92
C LEU A 390 -17.83 -21.26 18.52
N LEU A 391 -16.96 -20.90 19.47
CA LEU A 391 -15.92 -21.78 20.01
C LEU A 391 -16.47 -23.03 20.73
N PRO A 392 -17.50 -22.97 21.61
CA PRO A 392 -18.01 -24.15 22.32
C PRO A 392 -18.52 -25.27 21.40
N SER A 393 -19.09 -24.90 20.24
CA SER A 393 -19.60 -25.84 19.24
C SER A 393 -18.51 -26.57 18.42
N ILE A 394 -17.27 -26.08 18.50
CA ILE A 394 -16.10 -26.59 17.76
C ILE A 394 -15.26 -27.50 18.67
N THR A 395 -15.35 -27.33 19.98
CA THR A 395 -14.56 -28.06 20.97
C THR A 395 -15.48 -28.91 21.86
N PRO A 396 -15.75 -30.17 21.52
CA PRO A 396 -16.62 -31.03 22.34
C PRO A 396 -16.07 -31.16 23.76
N GLY A 397 -16.92 -30.96 24.77
CA GLY A 397 -16.55 -30.93 26.19
C GLY A 397 -16.23 -29.53 26.75
N ALA A 398 -16.26 -28.47 25.93
CA ALA A 398 -16.08 -27.09 26.37
C ALA A 398 -17.38 -26.43 26.90
N SER A 399 -18.11 -27.12 27.78
CA SER A 399 -19.19 -26.50 28.58
C SER A 399 -18.68 -25.56 29.68
N ARG A 400 -17.35 -25.37 29.77
CA ARG A 400 -16.69 -24.53 30.77
C ARG A 400 -16.61 -23.07 30.30
N ALA A 401 -16.85 -22.12 31.21
CA ALA A 401 -16.62 -20.70 30.96
C ALA A 401 -15.14 -20.46 30.58
N ILE A 402 -14.88 -19.75 29.47
CA ILE A 402 -13.54 -19.45 28.96
C ILE A 402 -13.21 -17.99 29.28
N THR A 403 -12.14 -17.77 30.04
CA THR A 403 -11.66 -16.43 30.40
C THR A 403 -10.36 -16.13 29.67
N VAL A 404 -10.34 -15.12 28.81
CA VAL A 404 -9.12 -14.70 28.09
C VAL A 404 -8.36 -13.65 28.91
N LYS A 405 -7.11 -13.96 29.29
CA LYS A 405 -6.20 -13.02 29.95
C LYS A 405 -5.15 -12.52 28.94
N TRP A 406 -5.03 -11.20 28.78
CA TRP A 406 -4.06 -10.59 27.88
C TRP A 406 -2.72 -10.36 28.59
N GLU A 407 -1.62 -10.71 27.93
CA GLU A 407 -0.26 -10.47 28.43
C GLU A 407 0.49 -9.53 27.48
N GLN A 408 1.12 -8.49 28.03
CA GLN A 408 1.90 -7.52 27.26
C GLN A 408 3.21 -8.15 26.78
N ARG A 409 3.42 -8.21 25.47
CA ARG A 409 4.73 -8.40 24.84
C ARG A 409 5.36 -7.06 24.52
N PHE A 410 6.69 -6.97 24.59
CA PHE A 410 7.40 -5.72 24.34
C PHE A 410 8.01 -5.64 22.93
N LEU A 411 8.34 -6.80 22.35
CA LEU A 411 8.95 -6.93 21.04
C LEU A 411 8.38 -8.15 20.30
N SER A 412 8.31 -8.07 18.97
CA SER A 412 7.92 -9.19 18.11
C SER A 412 8.90 -9.35 16.95
N SER A 413 9.03 -10.57 16.42
CA SER A 413 9.92 -10.84 15.28
C SER A 413 9.50 -10.09 14.01
N THR A 414 8.20 -9.90 13.80
CA THR A 414 7.65 -9.12 12.68
C THR A 414 7.98 -7.63 12.81
N GLU A 415 7.95 -7.10 14.02
CA GLU A 415 8.35 -5.71 14.29
C GLU A 415 9.86 -5.50 14.10
N VAL A 416 10.70 -6.41 14.59
CA VAL A 416 12.15 -6.38 14.33
C VAL A 416 12.44 -6.43 12.83
N ALA A 417 11.78 -7.32 12.09
CA ALA A 417 11.93 -7.40 10.64
C ALA A 417 11.53 -6.08 9.95
N ALA A 418 10.46 -5.44 10.39
CA ALA A 418 10.04 -4.14 9.87
C ALA A 418 11.05 -3.02 10.15
N VAL A 419 11.61 -2.97 11.37
CA VAL A 419 12.64 -2.00 11.75
C VAL A 419 13.89 -2.19 10.89
N LEU A 420 14.34 -3.42 10.69
CA LEU A 420 15.48 -3.72 9.81
C LEU A 420 15.22 -3.28 8.37
N LEU A 421 14.01 -3.49 7.87
CA LEU A 421 13.61 -3.06 6.52
C LEU A 421 13.54 -1.53 6.40
N PHE A 422 13.05 -0.82 7.42
CA PHE A 422 13.05 0.64 7.44
C PHE A 422 14.46 1.22 7.56
N THR A 423 15.34 0.61 8.34
CA THR A 423 16.76 0.97 8.39
C THR A 423 17.43 0.71 7.03
N LEU A 424 17.13 -0.42 6.37
CA LEU A 424 17.61 -0.70 5.02
C LEU A 424 17.09 0.35 4.03
N ALA A 425 15.80 0.73 4.09
CA ALA A 425 15.24 1.82 3.29
C ALA A 425 16.00 3.14 3.51
N GLY A 426 16.41 3.39 4.75
CA GLY A 426 17.25 4.52 5.14
C GLY A 426 18.62 4.54 4.49
N THR A 427 19.15 3.41 4.02
CA THR A 427 20.39 3.39 3.23
C THR A 427 20.19 3.85 1.79
N PHE A 428 18.97 3.81 1.27
CA PHE A 428 18.66 4.26 -0.08
C PHE A 428 18.25 5.73 -0.12
N ARG A 429 17.46 6.19 0.86
CA ARG A 429 16.96 7.57 0.90
C ARG A 429 16.91 8.12 2.32
N SER A 430 17.24 9.40 2.44
CA SER A 430 17.23 10.13 3.71
C SER A 430 15.86 10.17 4.38
N ASN A 431 14.77 10.28 3.62
CA ASN A 431 13.41 10.39 4.13
C ASN A 431 12.85 9.10 4.76
N ALA A 432 13.60 8.00 4.75
CA ALA A 432 13.18 6.76 5.42
C ALA A 432 12.94 6.93 6.92
N PHE A 433 13.58 7.91 7.57
CA PHE A 433 13.36 8.17 9.00
C PHE A 433 11.89 8.47 9.30
N THR A 434 11.11 8.95 8.32
CA THR A 434 9.66 9.16 8.47
C THR A 434 8.89 7.87 8.75
N CYS A 435 9.45 6.70 8.40
CA CYS A 435 8.86 5.40 8.69
C CYS A 435 8.79 5.10 10.20
N ALA A 436 9.59 5.79 11.03
CA ALA A 436 9.47 5.74 12.50
C ALA A 436 8.05 6.12 12.97
N GLY A 437 7.33 6.94 12.18
CA GLY A 437 5.92 7.25 12.40
C GLY A 437 5.02 6.01 12.49
N PHE A 438 5.29 4.94 11.72
CA PHE A 438 4.50 3.70 11.79
C PHE A 438 4.67 2.94 13.11
N LEU A 439 5.81 3.12 13.80
CA LEU A 439 6.10 2.51 15.10
C LEU A 439 5.45 3.31 16.24
N ILE A 440 5.50 4.64 16.13
CA ILE A 440 4.98 5.59 17.13
C ILE A 440 3.46 5.68 17.08
N PHE A 441 2.87 5.75 15.88
CA PHE A 441 1.44 5.95 15.66
C PHE A 441 0.54 5.02 16.50
N PRO A 442 0.80 3.70 16.56
CA PRO A 442 0.22 2.78 17.53
C PRO A 442 0.04 3.27 18.97
N LEU A 443 1.11 3.81 19.55
CA LEU A 443 1.13 4.29 20.93
C LEU A 443 0.31 5.57 21.04
N CYS A 444 0.39 6.44 20.04
CA CYS A 444 -0.43 7.65 19.97
C CYS A 444 -1.93 7.30 19.91
N VAL A 445 -2.34 6.34 19.07
CA VAL A 445 -3.73 5.88 18.99
C VAL A 445 -4.18 5.25 20.30
N GLN A 446 -3.34 4.45 20.96
CA GLN A 446 -3.67 3.83 22.25
C GLN A 446 -3.98 4.88 23.34
N VAL A 447 -3.16 5.95 23.41
CA VAL A 447 -3.29 7.00 24.42
C VAL A 447 -4.42 7.99 24.07
N ALA A 448 -4.43 8.48 22.83
CA ALA A 448 -5.28 9.57 22.38
C ALA A 448 -6.65 9.10 21.84
N LEU A 449 -6.76 7.88 21.32
CA LEU A 449 -7.91 7.37 20.58
C LEU A 449 -8.34 5.96 21.05
N PRO A 450 -8.83 5.81 22.29
CA PRO A 450 -9.11 4.49 22.87
C PRO A 450 -10.19 3.70 22.11
N ALA A 451 -11.16 4.36 21.48
CA ALA A 451 -12.17 3.68 20.66
C ALA A 451 -11.58 3.08 19.37
N VAL A 452 -10.69 3.83 18.70
CA VAL A 452 -9.97 3.37 17.50
C VAL A 452 -9.01 2.25 17.88
N HIS A 453 -8.28 2.39 18.98
CA HIS A 453 -7.41 1.33 19.51
C HIS A 453 -8.18 0.03 19.76
N LYS A 454 -9.36 0.10 20.40
CA LYS A 454 -10.21 -1.08 20.62
C LYS A 454 -10.66 -1.73 19.30
N ALA A 455 -10.97 -0.94 18.28
CA ALA A 455 -11.34 -1.45 16.96
C ALA A 455 -10.15 -2.11 16.21
N GLN A 456 -8.95 -1.54 16.31
CA GLN A 456 -7.74 -2.18 15.77
C GLN A 456 -7.45 -3.49 16.51
N ALA A 457 -7.54 -3.47 17.84
CA ALA A 457 -7.31 -4.65 18.66
C ALA A 457 -8.33 -5.76 18.38
N SER A 458 -9.62 -5.44 18.18
CA SER A 458 -10.61 -6.47 17.85
C SER A 458 -10.32 -7.17 16.52
N ALA A 459 -9.93 -6.42 15.48
CA ALA A 459 -9.57 -6.99 14.18
C ALA A 459 -8.31 -7.88 14.25
N VAL A 460 -7.30 -7.47 15.01
CA VAL A 460 -5.99 -8.15 15.15
C VAL A 460 -6.06 -9.37 16.07
N LEU A 461 -6.79 -9.27 17.17
CA LEU A 461 -6.74 -10.27 18.23
C LEU A 461 -7.74 -11.41 18.04
N ALA A 462 -8.73 -11.27 17.15
CA ALA A 462 -9.72 -12.28 16.83
C ALA A 462 -9.10 -13.65 16.44
N GLY A 463 -8.09 -13.66 15.58
CA GLY A 463 -7.41 -14.90 15.17
C GLY A 463 -6.52 -15.48 16.27
N VAL A 464 -5.83 -14.63 17.03
CA VAL A 464 -4.95 -15.03 18.14
C VAL A 464 -5.77 -15.68 19.26
N SER A 465 -6.86 -15.04 19.69
CA SER A 465 -7.73 -15.56 20.74
C SER A 465 -8.39 -16.87 20.32
N ALA A 466 -8.95 -16.94 19.11
CA ALA A 466 -9.57 -18.16 18.60
C ALA A 466 -8.57 -19.33 18.57
N ARG A 467 -7.34 -19.11 18.09
CA ARG A 467 -6.31 -20.15 18.08
C ARG A 467 -5.91 -20.59 19.48
N ALA A 468 -5.65 -19.64 20.38
CA ALA A 468 -5.24 -19.93 21.75
C ALA A 468 -6.32 -20.73 22.48
N VAL A 469 -7.58 -20.33 22.35
CA VAL A 469 -8.72 -21.02 22.95
C VAL A 469 -8.87 -22.44 22.41
N MET A 470 -8.87 -22.63 21.09
CA MET A 470 -8.98 -23.98 20.52
C MET A 470 -7.80 -24.88 20.94
N SER A 471 -6.58 -24.34 20.98
CA SER A 471 -5.41 -25.11 21.42
C SER A 471 -5.50 -25.53 22.90
N ALA A 472 -6.04 -24.66 23.76
CA ALA A 472 -6.23 -24.94 25.18
C ALA A 472 -7.35 -25.97 25.38
N ALA A 473 -8.43 -25.88 24.61
CA ALA A 473 -9.52 -26.84 24.62
C ALA A 473 -9.08 -28.23 24.15
N ALA A 474 -8.31 -28.32 23.05
CA ALA A 474 -7.78 -29.59 22.54
C ALA A 474 -6.88 -30.29 23.57
N LYS A 475 -6.02 -29.55 24.29
CA LYS A 475 -5.14 -30.09 25.34
C LYS A 475 -5.91 -30.61 26.56
N ARG A 476 -7.07 -30.04 26.88
CA ARG A 476 -7.85 -30.37 28.08
C ARG A 476 -9.07 -31.27 27.84
N GLY A 477 -9.42 -31.54 26.58
CA GLY A 477 -10.55 -32.39 26.19
C GLY A 477 -10.51 -33.85 26.70
N GLY A 478 -9.41 -34.28 27.34
CA GLY A 478 -9.31 -35.57 28.04
C GLY A 478 -9.44 -35.50 29.57
N ALA A 479 -9.45 -34.31 30.19
CA ALA A 479 -9.41 -34.16 31.64
C ALA A 479 -10.82 -33.90 32.21
N ARG A 480 -11.42 -34.96 32.78
CA ARG A 480 -12.78 -35.03 33.35
C ARG A 480 -12.91 -34.32 34.72
N GLU A 481 -12.24 -33.18 34.92
CA GLU A 481 -12.36 -32.41 36.18
C GLU A 481 -13.53 -31.43 36.14
N SER A 482 -14.47 -31.55 37.07
CA SER A 482 -15.65 -30.70 37.17
C SER A 482 -15.31 -29.30 37.72
N GLY A 483 -15.77 -28.25 37.04
CA GLY A 483 -16.09 -26.95 37.68
C GLY A 483 -15.22 -25.72 37.38
N ALA A 484 -13.94 -25.86 36.98
CA ALA A 484 -13.05 -24.69 36.85
C ALA A 484 -13.12 -23.98 35.47
N ALA A 485 -13.26 -22.65 35.47
CA ALA A 485 -13.18 -21.82 34.25
C ALA A 485 -11.80 -21.96 33.57
N LEU A 486 -11.80 -22.04 32.23
CA LEU A 486 -10.57 -22.16 31.43
C LEU A 486 -9.94 -20.78 31.21
N VAL A 487 -8.86 -20.47 31.93
CA VAL A 487 -8.09 -19.24 31.72
C VAL A 487 -7.08 -19.43 30.59
N VAL A 488 -7.22 -18.67 29.49
CA VAL A 488 -6.33 -18.71 28.32
C VAL A 488 -5.52 -17.43 28.25
N ARG A 489 -4.18 -17.55 28.27
CA ARG A 489 -3.26 -16.41 28.16
C ARG A 489 -2.97 -16.11 26.69
N CYS A 490 -3.23 -14.87 26.27
CA CYS A 490 -3.01 -14.41 24.91
C CYS A 490 -1.97 -13.29 24.90
N PRO A 491 -0.76 -13.53 24.38
CA PRO A 491 0.27 -12.50 24.29
C PRO A 491 -0.02 -11.52 23.15
N THR A 492 0.20 -10.23 23.40
CA THR A 492 0.03 -9.17 22.39
C THR A 492 0.93 -7.97 22.67
N LEU A 493 1.40 -7.31 21.61
CA LEU A 493 2.08 -6.00 21.73
C LEU A 493 1.13 -4.89 22.21
N ARG A 494 -0.19 -5.10 22.08
CA ARG A 494 -1.23 -4.10 22.34
C ARG A 494 -2.41 -4.74 23.06
N PRO A 495 -2.37 -4.83 24.39
CA PRO A 495 -3.50 -5.33 25.17
C PRO A 495 -4.72 -4.40 24.99
N PRO A 496 -5.92 -4.96 24.72
CA PRO A 496 -7.11 -4.18 24.38
C PRO A 496 -7.68 -3.39 25.57
N LEU A 497 -7.39 -3.83 26.79
CA LEU A 497 -7.91 -3.24 28.03
C LEU A 497 -6.99 -2.18 28.64
N GLN A 498 -5.76 -2.06 28.14
CA GLN A 498 -4.76 -1.18 28.73
C GLN A 498 -4.65 0.13 27.94
N ARG A 499 -4.99 1.25 28.59
CA ARG A 499 -4.91 2.59 27.97
C ARG A 499 -3.50 3.15 27.94
N MET A 500 -2.74 3.01 29.03
CA MET A 500 -1.37 3.52 29.09
C MET A 500 -0.38 2.44 28.62
N PRO A 501 0.45 2.70 27.61
CA PRO A 501 1.47 1.75 27.20
C PRO A 501 2.45 1.51 28.34
N HIS A 502 2.95 0.28 28.45
CA HIS A 502 3.94 -0.07 29.45
C HIS A 502 5.26 0.70 29.20
N PRO A 503 5.97 1.20 30.23
CA PRO A 503 7.18 2.01 30.06
C PRO A 503 8.26 1.29 29.23
N LEU A 504 8.51 0.00 29.49
CA LEU A 504 9.43 -0.79 28.67
C LEU A 504 9.05 -0.83 27.18
N ARG A 505 7.75 -0.84 26.86
CA ARG A 505 7.31 -0.79 25.45
C ARG A 505 7.67 0.56 24.82
N MET A 506 7.51 1.66 25.55
CA MET A 506 7.90 2.99 25.08
C MET A 506 9.42 3.08 24.85
N CYS A 507 10.23 2.55 25.77
CA CYS A 507 11.69 2.49 25.61
C CYS A 507 12.10 1.69 24.37
N MET A 508 11.46 0.55 24.12
CA MET A 508 11.73 -0.25 22.92
C MET A 508 11.37 0.52 21.64
N VAL A 509 10.19 1.16 21.56
CA VAL A 509 9.83 1.98 20.38
C VAL A 509 10.80 3.13 20.16
N ALA A 510 11.28 3.77 21.23
CA ALA A 510 12.28 4.82 21.13
C ALA A 510 13.60 4.29 20.52
N LEU A 511 14.06 3.12 20.96
CA LEU A 511 15.24 2.46 20.40
C LEU A 511 15.03 2.08 18.92
N GLU A 512 13.87 1.53 18.57
CA GLU A 512 13.52 1.20 17.19
C GLU A 512 13.52 2.46 16.30
N CYS A 513 13.01 3.59 16.79
CA CYS A 513 13.05 4.87 16.07
C CYS A 513 14.49 5.36 15.84
N ILE A 514 15.38 5.17 16.81
CA ILE A 514 16.81 5.47 16.67
C ILE A 514 17.43 4.57 15.59
N CYS A 515 17.12 3.26 15.58
CA CYS A 515 17.58 2.34 14.54
C CYS A 515 17.11 2.76 13.14
N VAL A 516 15.88 3.23 13.00
CA VAL A 516 15.34 3.71 11.71
C VAL A 516 16.01 5.03 11.28
N ALA A 517 16.34 5.92 12.22
CA ALA A 517 17.04 7.18 11.94
C ALA A 517 18.56 7.01 11.74
N LEU A 518 19.13 5.86 12.10
CA LEU A 518 20.57 5.62 12.12
C LEU A 518 21.27 5.93 10.77
N PRO A 519 20.79 5.49 9.60
CA PRO A 519 21.45 5.80 8.33
C PRO A 519 21.55 7.32 8.07
N TYR A 520 20.52 8.07 8.45
CA TYR A 520 20.51 9.53 8.33
C TYR A 520 21.54 10.18 9.25
N LEU A 521 21.62 9.76 10.51
CA LEU A 521 22.59 10.27 11.47
C LEU A 521 24.02 9.92 11.06
N VAL A 522 24.26 8.69 10.62
CA VAL A 522 25.57 8.21 10.14
C VAL A 522 26.03 9.03 8.94
N MET A 523 25.16 9.25 7.95
CA MET A 523 25.54 10.04 6.76
C MET A 523 25.87 11.49 7.09
N ASN A 524 25.12 12.12 8.00
CA ASN A 524 25.45 13.46 8.50
C ASN A 524 26.80 13.48 9.21
N TYR A 525 27.09 12.49 10.06
CA TYR A 525 28.35 12.40 10.79
C TYR A 525 29.54 12.17 9.85
N VAL A 526 29.41 11.25 8.87
CA VAL A 526 30.44 10.98 7.86
C VAL A 526 30.75 12.23 7.05
N GLY A 527 29.72 12.93 6.56
CA GLY A 527 29.92 14.18 5.83
C GLY A 527 30.56 15.26 6.69
N TYR A 528 30.16 15.38 7.96
CA TYR A 528 30.70 16.37 8.88
C TYR A 528 32.19 16.13 9.16
N ARG A 529 32.55 14.88 9.45
CA ARG A 529 33.95 14.50 9.70
C ARG A 529 34.82 14.70 8.47
N ARG A 530 34.33 14.32 7.27
CA ARG A 530 35.11 14.36 6.04
C ARG A 530 35.26 15.76 5.46
N PHE A 531 34.19 16.56 5.45
CA PHE A 531 34.20 17.86 4.79
C PHE A 531 34.31 19.00 5.78
N VAL A 532 33.43 19.05 6.79
CA VAL A 532 33.39 20.19 7.71
C VAL A 532 34.67 20.27 8.53
N LEU A 533 35.15 19.18 9.14
CA LEU A 533 36.36 19.24 9.97
C LEU A 533 37.64 19.44 9.15
N GLN A 534 37.77 18.76 8.01
CA GLN A 534 39.03 18.69 7.27
C GLN A 534 39.17 19.75 6.17
N THR A 535 38.09 20.12 5.48
CA THR A 535 38.17 20.93 4.25
C THR A 535 37.61 22.34 4.40
N TRP A 536 36.62 22.55 5.26
CA TRP A 536 35.99 23.87 5.40
C TRP A 536 36.87 24.87 6.15
N ASP A 537 36.71 26.14 5.79
CA ASP A 537 37.37 27.26 6.45
C ASP A 537 36.77 27.55 7.83
N ALA A 538 37.45 28.38 8.61
CA ALA A 538 37.03 28.72 9.98
C ALA A 538 35.65 29.40 10.01
N ALA A 539 35.32 30.19 9.00
CA ALA A 539 34.04 30.88 8.90
C ALA A 539 32.87 29.90 8.66
N ALA A 540 32.97 28.99 7.68
CA ALA A 540 31.92 28.00 7.42
C ALA A 540 31.78 26.97 8.54
N LYS A 541 32.88 26.60 9.22
CA LYS A 541 32.85 25.77 10.44
C LYS A 541 32.01 26.42 11.55
N LYS A 542 32.14 27.74 11.74
CA LYS A 542 31.37 28.50 12.73
C LYS A 542 29.86 28.48 12.43
N THR A 543 29.47 28.41 11.15
CA THR A 543 28.06 28.37 10.72
C THR A 543 27.36 27.06 11.08
N VAL A 544 28.04 25.91 10.94
CA VAL A 544 27.47 24.59 11.33
C VAL A 544 27.55 24.40 12.85
N GLY A 545 28.64 24.85 13.47
CA GLY A 545 28.99 24.53 14.85
C GLY A 545 29.25 23.03 15.04
N HIS A 546 29.18 22.55 16.29
CA HIS A 546 29.42 21.13 16.63
C HIS A 546 28.24 20.19 16.29
N ALA A 547 27.13 20.73 15.78
CA ALA A 547 25.90 20.00 15.53
C ALA A 547 25.91 19.31 14.15
N PHE A 548 26.57 18.13 14.06
CA PHE A 548 26.73 17.42 12.78
C PHE A 548 25.40 17.12 12.05
N TRP A 549 24.30 16.94 12.78
CA TRP A 549 22.97 16.68 12.22
C TRP A 549 22.37 17.84 11.40
N ARG A 550 22.98 19.03 11.46
CA ARG A 550 22.58 20.20 10.64
C ARG A 550 23.17 20.16 9.23
N LEU A 551 24.12 19.27 8.94
CA LEU A 551 24.82 19.23 7.66
C LEU A 551 23.88 18.95 6.49
N TYR A 552 23.06 17.90 6.58
CA TYR A 552 22.16 17.52 5.48
C TYR A 552 21.15 18.63 5.13
N PRO A 553 20.42 19.24 6.09
CA PRO A 553 19.54 20.37 5.80
C PRO A 553 20.28 21.57 5.20
N MET A 554 21.52 21.84 5.65
CA MET A 554 22.35 22.91 5.09
C MET A 554 22.74 22.65 3.63
N LEU A 555 23.16 21.44 3.29
CA LEU A 555 23.51 21.05 1.93
C LEU A 555 22.28 21.09 1.00
N GLN A 556 21.14 20.61 1.49
CA GLN A 556 19.86 20.71 0.78
C GLN A 556 19.49 22.17 0.46
N LYS A 557 19.70 23.09 1.41
CA LYS A 557 19.49 24.52 1.17
C LYS A 557 20.51 25.11 0.19
N LYS A 558 21.79 24.75 0.31
CA LYS A 558 22.90 25.31 -0.49
C LYS A 558 22.82 24.93 -1.97
N TYR A 559 22.60 23.65 -2.25
CA TYR A 559 22.68 23.11 -3.63
C TYR A 559 21.33 22.95 -4.31
N TRP A 560 20.25 22.78 -3.53
CA TRP A 560 18.90 22.55 -4.04
C TRP A 560 17.90 23.55 -3.48
N GLY A 561 18.32 24.70 -2.94
CA GLY A 561 17.41 25.77 -2.51
C GLY A 561 16.27 25.33 -1.57
N VAL A 562 16.39 24.19 -0.87
CA VAL A 562 15.29 23.57 -0.11
C VAL A 562 15.02 24.41 1.13
N SER A 563 13.87 25.08 1.14
CA SER A 563 13.37 25.82 2.30
C SER A 563 11.85 25.99 2.19
N LEU A 564 11.23 26.53 3.24
CA LEU A 564 9.79 26.68 3.29
C LEU A 564 9.29 27.60 2.15
N PHE A 565 8.53 27.03 1.23
CA PHE A 565 7.94 27.62 0.03
C PHE A 565 8.93 28.20 -1.00
N SER A 566 10.22 27.85 -0.95
CA SER A 566 11.19 28.35 -1.94
C SER A 566 10.93 27.89 -3.37
N ALA A 567 10.25 26.76 -3.55
CA ALA A 567 9.92 26.23 -4.86
C ALA A 567 8.86 27.09 -5.61
N TYR A 568 8.16 28.01 -4.96
CA TYR A 568 7.08 28.78 -5.56
C TYR A 568 7.57 30.14 -6.07
N THR A 569 8.31 30.11 -7.17
CA THR A 569 8.70 31.31 -7.93
C THR A 569 7.96 31.34 -9.27
N PHE A 570 7.82 32.53 -9.86
CA PHE A 570 7.22 32.67 -11.19
C PHE A 570 7.96 31.84 -12.25
N THR A 571 9.30 31.81 -12.17
CA THR A 571 10.18 31.03 -13.05
C THR A 571 9.98 29.52 -12.92
N ASN A 572 9.64 29.04 -11.72
CA ASN A 572 9.42 27.61 -11.45
C ASN A 572 7.95 27.18 -11.62
N SER A 573 7.07 28.10 -12.05
CA SER A 573 5.64 27.81 -12.22
C SER A 573 5.32 26.62 -13.14
N PRO A 574 6.06 26.33 -14.24
CA PRO A 574 5.80 25.14 -15.05
C PRO A 574 5.99 23.84 -14.24
N ASN A 575 7.05 23.74 -13.44
CA ASN A 575 7.31 22.56 -12.61
C ASN A 575 6.27 22.40 -11.50
N VAL A 576 5.76 23.51 -10.95
CA VAL A 576 4.65 23.48 -10.00
C VAL A 576 3.41 22.87 -10.66
N VAL A 577 3.06 23.31 -11.87
CA VAL A 577 1.91 22.78 -12.62
C VAL A 577 2.07 21.29 -12.91
N LEU A 578 3.27 20.83 -13.25
CA LEU A 578 3.56 19.41 -13.52
C LEU A 578 3.37 18.53 -12.27
N ALA A 579 3.60 19.04 -11.06
CA ALA A 579 3.41 18.28 -9.83
C ALA A 579 1.99 18.36 -9.24
N LEU A 580 1.14 19.30 -9.69
CA LEU A 580 -0.22 19.46 -9.17
C LEU A 580 -1.09 18.19 -9.27
N PRO A 581 -1.04 17.36 -10.34
CA PRO A 581 -1.96 16.22 -10.47
C PRO A 581 -1.96 15.27 -9.28
N VAL A 582 -0.77 14.90 -8.76
CA VAL A 582 -0.70 13.98 -7.61
C VAL A 582 -1.28 14.61 -6.34
N ALA A 583 -1.03 15.90 -6.11
CA ALA A 583 -1.56 16.63 -4.96
C ALA A 583 -3.09 16.77 -5.03
N VAL A 584 -3.60 17.23 -6.17
CA VAL A 584 -5.04 17.43 -6.41
C VAL A 584 -5.80 16.11 -6.30
N LEU A 585 -5.31 15.05 -6.95
CA LEU A 585 -5.95 13.74 -6.89
C LEU A 585 -5.93 13.15 -5.47
N THR A 586 -4.83 13.33 -4.74
CA THR A 586 -4.73 12.85 -3.35
C THR A 586 -5.72 13.58 -2.45
N VAL A 587 -5.75 14.93 -2.49
CA VAL A 587 -6.67 15.74 -1.70
C VAL A 587 -8.13 15.43 -2.06
N TRP A 588 -8.43 15.29 -3.36
CA TRP A 588 -9.75 14.91 -3.84
C TRP A 588 -10.19 13.56 -3.28
N CYS A 589 -9.33 12.54 -3.33
CA CYS A 589 -9.65 11.21 -2.83
C CYS A 589 -9.78 11.18 -1.31
N LEU A 590 -8.94 11.91 -0.57
CA LEU A 590 -9.07 12.08 0.88
C LEU A 590 -10.43 12.70 1.24
N HIS A 591 -10.83 13.73 0.50
CA HIS A 591 -12.14 14.34 0.69
C HIS A 591 -13.27 13.34 0.36
N ALA A 592 -13.22 12.69 -0.80
CA ALA A 592 -14.29 11.82 -1.28
C ALA A 592 -14.50 10.55 -0.43
N HIS A 593 -13.42 9.95 0.09
CA HIS A 593 -13.48 8.63 0.75
C HIS A 593 -13.32 8.68 2.26
N TYR A 594 -12.76 9.75 2.84
CA TYR A 594 -12.63 9.90 4.28
C TYR A 594 -13.50 11.02 4.83
N LEU A 595 -13.34 12.26 4.35
CA LEU A 595 -14.00 13.42 4.96
C LEU A 595 -15.50 13.50 4.63
N ALA A 596 -15.88 13.37 3.37
CA ALA A 596 -17.28 13.51 2.96
C ALA A 596 -18.19 12.43 3.58
N PRO A 597 -17.80 11.14 3.63
CA PRO A 597 -18.57 10.12 4.36
C PRO A 597 -18.63 10.41 5.86
N ALA A 598 -17.53 10.83 6.48
CA ALA A 598 -17.51 11.18 7.91
C ALA A 598 -18.49 12.32 8.23
N TRP A 599 -18.51 13.35 7.40
CA TRP A 599 -19.45 14.46 7.52
C TRP A 599 -20.90 14.01 7.30
N ALA A 600 -21.17 13.11 6.35
CA ALA A 600 -22.50 12.57 6.14
C ALA A 600 -22.98 11.74 7.34
N ASN A 601 -22.13 10.84 7.86
CA ASN A 601 -22.42 10.04 9.05
C ASN A 601 -22.67 10.92 10.27
N LEU A 602 -21.88 11.98 10.44
CA LEU A 602 -22.05 12.95 11.52
C LEU A 602 -23.40 13.68 11.41
N ARG A 603 -23.79 14.14 10.21
CA ARG A 603 -25.09 14.79 9.97
C ARG A 603 -26.25 13.86 10.28
N ALA A 604 -26.17 12.60 9.84
CA ALA A 604 -27.18 11.59 10.13
C ALA A 604 -27.29 11.32 11.64
N ALA A 605 -26.16 11.17 12.34
CA ALA A 605 -26.13 10.97 13.78
C ALA A 605 -26.67 12.19 14.57
N THR A 606 -26.39 13.41 14.12
CA THR A 606 -26.93 14.62 14.75
C THR A 606 -28.42 14.80 14.51
N ALA A 607 -28.92 14.41 13.33
CA ALA A 607 -30.35 14.45 13.02
C ALA A 607 -31.13 13.45 13.87
N ALA A 608 -30.56 12.26 14.11
CA ALA A 608 -31.16 11.23 14.96
C ALA A 608 -31.12 11.60 16.46
N ALA A 609 -30.08 12.31 16.92
CA ALA A 609 -29.88 12.69 18.32
C ALA A 609 -30.52 14.04 18.68
N ALA A 610 -31.76 14.29 18.23
CA ALA A 610 -32.51 15.52 18.50
C ALA A 610 -32.52 15.85 20.01
N GLY A 611 -31.63 16.75 20.45
CA GLY A 611 -31.48 17.16 21.85
C GLY A 611 -30.03 17.24 22.37
N ALA A 612 -29.07 16.53 21.76
CA ALA A 612 -27.68 16.56 22.22
C ALA A 612 -26.87 17.68 21.55
N ARG A 613 -26.66 18.80 22.26
CA ARG A 613 -25.86 19.95 21.76
C ARG A 613 -24.36 19.59 21.78
N ARG A 614 -23.81 19.20 20.62
CA ARG A 614 -22.36 18.97 20.43
C ARG A 614 -21.65 20.28 20.08
N THR A 615 -20.39 20.41 20.50
CA THR A 615 -19.57 21.59 20.16
C THR A 615 -18.99 21.49 18.75
N ARG A 616 -18.69 22.62 18.12
CA ARG A 616 -18.04 22.68 16.79
C ARG A 616 -16.74 21.86 16.75
N TRP A 617 -15.96 21.88 17.84
CA TRP A 617 -14.72 21.11 17.96
C TRP A 617 -14.97 19.60 17.99
N GLN A 618 -16.02 19.14 18.66
CA GLN A 618 -16.41 17.72 18.64
C GLN A 618 -16.83 17.27 17.24
N HIS A 619 -17.53 18.11 16.49
CA HIS A 619 -17.89 17.83 15.09
C HIS A 619 -16.65 17.68 14.20
N LEU A 620 -15.74 18.66 14.27
CA LEU A 620 -14.48 18.63 13.52
C LEU A 620 -13.64 17.40 13.87
N TRP A 621 -13.57 17.04 15.15
CA TRP A 621 -12.84 15.86 15.62
C TRP A 621 -13.43 14.55 15.09
N ILE A 622 -14.75 14.37 15.16
CA ILE A 622 -15.43 13.18 14.62
C ILE A 622 -15.22 13.08 13.12
N ALA A 623 -15.30 14.21 12.39
CA ALA A 623 -15.06 14.25 10.96
C ALA A 623 -13.60 13.92 10.58
N ALA A 624 -12.63 14.29 11.43
CA ALA A 624 -11.22 13.97 11.23
C ALA A 624 -10.85 12.53 11.64
N MET A 625 -11.70 11.86 12.45
CA MET A 625 -11.43 10.54 13.02
C MET A 625 -11.00 9.48 11.99
N PRO A 626 -11.63 9.37 10.80
CA PRO A 626 -11.24 8.35 9.83
C PRO A 626 -9.84 8.57 9.27
N LEU A 627 -9.39 9.83 9.15
CA LEU A 627 -8.03 10.15 8.69
C LEU A 627 -7.00 9.69 9.71
N VAL A 628 -7.22 9.98 10.99
CA VAL A 628 -6.31 9.61 12.09
C VAL A 628 -6.43 8.14 12.51
N SER A 629 -7.35 7.39 11.89
CA SER A 629 -7.51 5.94 12.08
C SER A 629 -6.56 5.11 11.22
N SER A 630 -5.89 5.72 10.24
CA SER A 630 -4.94 5.06 9.33
C SER A 630 -3.57 5.74 9.39
N SER A 631 -2.56 4.98 9.83
CA SER A 631 -1.16 5.44 9.83
C SER A 631 -0.65 5.71 8.42
N ASN A 632 -1.05 4.89 7.44
CA ASN A 632 -0.66 5.04 6.04
C ASN A 632 -1.20 6.35 5.45
N VAL A 633 -2.45 6.71 5.75
CA VAL A 633 -3.05 7.99 5.32
C VAL A 633 -2.37 9.17 6.00
N MET A 634 -2.11 9.09 7.31
CA MET A 634 -1.38 10.13 8.02
C MET A 634 0.05 10.33 7.49
N HIS A 635 0.75 9.23 7.19
CA HIS A 635 2.07 9.28 6.58
C HIS A 635 2.02 9.92 5.20
N LEU A 636 1.06 9.56 4.35
CA LEU A 636 0.88 10.20 3.05
C LEU A 636 0.60 11.71 3.16
N ILE A 637 -0.28 12.13 4.07
CA ILE A 637 -0.57 13.55 4.31
C ILE A 637 0.70 14.28 4.75
N GLY A 638 1.48 13.69 5.66
CA GLY A 638 2.76 14.25 6.10
C GLY A 638 3.78 14.34 4.97
N LEU A 639 3.92 13.30 4.14
CA LEU A 639 4.80 13.30 2.98
C LEU A 639 4.37 14.36 1.94
N LEU A 640 3.08 14.46 1.66
CA LEU A 640 2.55 15.45 0.72
C LEU A 640 2.75 16.87 1.25
N ALA A 641 2.49 17.11 2.54
CA ALA A 641 2.75 18.39 3.17
C ALA A 641 4.23 18.77 3.07
N LEU A 642 5.15 17.85 3.39
CA LEU A 642 6.59 18.08 3.29
C LEU A 642 7.00 18.37 1.83
N ALA A 643 6.47 17.59 0.88
CA ALA A 643 6.80 17.72 -0.53
C ALA A 643 6.32 19.04 -1.14
N LEU A 644 5.15 19.54 -0.71
CA LEU A 644 4.57 20.79 -1.21
C LEU A 644 5.08 22.02 -0.46
N THR A 645 5.69 21.89 0.72
CA THR A 645 6.09 23.05 1.52
C THR A 645 7.60 23.23 1.58
N VAL A 646 8.40 22.17 1.67
CA VAL A 646 9.85 22.28 1.93
C VAL A 646 10.66 21.86 0.71
N MET A 647 10.23 20.81 0.02
CA MET A 647 11.01 20.21 -1.07
C MET A 647 10.83 20.94 -2.40
N HIS A 648 11.73 20.68 -3.34
CA HIS A 648 11.49 21.03 -4.74
C HIS A 648 10.31 20.23 -5.30
N VAL A 649 9.39 20.95 -5.93
CA VAL A 649 8.12 20.42 -6.45
C VAL A 649 8.28 19.33 -7.52
N GLN A 650 9.40 19.32 -8.25
CA GLN A 650 9.72 18.31 -9.28
C GLN A 650 9.81 16.88 -8.71
N VAL A 651 10.16 16.75 -7.43
CA VAL A 651 10.34 15.44 -6.80
C VAL A 651 9.09 14.95 -6.09
N THR A 652 8.00 15.73 -6.05
CA THR A 652 6.80 15.42 -5.28
C THR A 652 6.22 14.07 -5.66
N ASN A 653 6.06 13.78 -6.96
CA ASN A 653 5.47 12.52 -7.42
C ASN A 653 6.27 11.28 -6.96
N ARG A 654 7.58 11.26 -7.23
CA ARG A 654 8.48 10.16 -6.80
C ARG A 654 8.68 10.08 -5.29
N PHE A 655 8.40 11.17 -4.56
CA PHE A 655 8.48 11.21 -3.11
C PHE A 655 7.27 10.53 -2.44
N VAL A 656 6.06 10.78 -2.93
CA VAL A 656 4.83 10.20 -2.37
C VAL A 656 4.50 8.81 -2.92
N ALA A 657 5.05 8.43 -4.08
CA ALA A 657 4.82 7.14 -4.75
C ALA A 657 5.22 5.89 -3.94
N THR A 658 5.90 6.07 -2.81
CA THR A 658 6.34 4.97 -1.92
C THR A 658 5.30 4.65 -0.84
N SER A 659 4.26 5.51 -0.70
CA SER A 659 3.21 5.33 0.30
C SER A 659 2.10 4.41 -0.20
N PRO A 660 1.76 3.32 0.53
CA PRO A 660 0.64 2.45 0.17
C PRO A 660 -0.70 3.18 0.05
N ALA A 661 -0.94 4.19 0.91
CA ALA A 661 -2.19 4.94 0.96
C ALA A 661 -2.48 5.69 -0.35
N LEU A 662 -1.45 6.11 -1.11
CA LEU A 662 -1.66 6.75 -2.40
C LEU A 662 -2.40 5.82 -3.35
N TYR A 663 -1.94 4.57 -3.45
CA TYR A 663 -2.54 3.54 -4.29
C TYR A 663 -3.90 3.10 -3.77
N TRP A 664 -4.11 3.09 -2.44
CA TRP A 664 -5.42 2.82 -1.87
C TRP A 664 -6.45 3.89 -2.22
N LEU A 665 -6.09 5.17 -2.10
CA LEU A 665 -6.97 6.29 -2.42
C LEU A 665 -7.38 6.28 -3.90
N LEU A 666 -6.39 6.13 -4.79
CA LEU A 666 -6.63 6.05 -6.23
C LEU A 666 -7.40 4.76 -6.59
N GLY A 667 -7.08 3.63 -5.94
CA GLY A 667 -7.81 2.38 -6.10
C GLY A 667 -9.27 2.46 -5.65
N MET A 668 -9.55 3.15 -4.53
CA MET A 668 -10.91 3.43 -4.06
C MET A 668 -11.69 4.31 -5.05
N GLN A 669 -11.02 5.29 -5.66
CA GLN A 669 -11.62 6.13 -6.68
C GLN A 669 -11.98 5.32 -7.95
N LEU A 670 -11.06 4.48 -8.44
CA LEU A 670 -11.29 3.62 -9.59
C LEU A 670 -12.39 2.58 -9.35
N ALA A 671 -12.41 1.97 -8.16
CA ALA A 671 -13.37 0.93 -7.80
C ALA A 671 -14.79 1.48 -7.57
N SER A 672 -14.90 2.63 -6.91
CA SER A 672 -16.20 3.18 -6.48
C SER A 672 -16.85 4.05 -7.56
N ARG A 673 -16.05 4.72 -8.39
CA ARG A 673 -16.53 5.69 -9.39
C ARG A 673 -15.74 5.57 -10.70
N PRO A 674 -15.78 4.43 -11.40
CA PRO A 674 -14.92 4.14 -12.56
C PRO A 674 -15.07 5.14 -13.71
N THR A 675 -16.29 5.64 -13.95
CA THR A 675 -16.59 6.56 -15.07
C THR A 675 -16.41 8.04 -14.74
N SER A 676 -16.05 8.38 -13.50
CA SER A 676 -15.91 9.78 -13.06
C SER A 676 -14.73 10.51 -13.71
N HIS A 677 -14.81 11.84 -13.78
CA HIS A 677 -13.71 12.68 -14.28
C HIS A 677 -12.41 12.45 -13.51
N ALA A 678 -12.47 12.27 -12.19
CA ALA A 678 -11.28 12.00 -11.38
C ALA A 678 -10.62 10.66 -11.76
N SER A 679 -11.39 9.59 -12.00
CA SER A 679 -10.85 8.30 -12.44
C SER A 679 -10.19 8.38 -13.82
N ARG A 680 -10.81 9.10 -14.76
CA ARG A 680 -10.22 9.36 -16.09
C ARG A 680 -8.93 10.16 -15.96
N LEU A 681 -8.93 11.20 -15.11
CA LEU A 681 -7.75 12.04 -14.87
C LEU A 681 -6.61 11.22 -14.24
N THR A 682 -6.89 10.36 -13.27
CA THR A 682 -5.88 9.46 -12.67
C THR A 682 -5.19 8.61 -13.73
N LEU A 683 -5.95 7.97 -14.61
CA LEU A 683 -5.40 7.06 -15.62
C LEU A 683 -4.69 7.82 -16.73
N LEU A 684 -5.25 8.94 -17.19
CA LEU A 684 -4.61 9.82 -18.15
C LEU A 684 -3.27 10.33 -17.62
N TRP A 685 -3.24 10.79 -16.36
CA TRP A 685 -2.02 11.23 -15.70
C TRP A 685 -0.98 10.12 -15.63
N CYS A 686 -1.36 8.92 -15.16
CA CYS A 686 -0.47 7.76 -15.08
C CYS A 686 0.15 7.40 -16.45
N ILE A 687 -0.68 7.32 -17.50
CA ILE A 687 -0.24 6.94 -18.85
C ILE A 687 0.62 8.03 -19.48
N LEU A 688 0.16 9.28 -19.48
CA LEU A 688 0.90 10.39 -20.10
C LEU A 688 2.25 10.60 -19.44
N TRP A 689 2.32 10.46 -18.11
CA TRP A 689 3.57 10.62 -17.39
C TRP A 689 4.55 9.47 -17.64
N GLY A 690 4.04 8.24 -17.77
CA GLY A 690 4.84 7.10 -18.22
C GLY A 690 5.39 7.28 -19.64
N MET A 691 4.57 7.77 -20.56
CA MET A 691 4.99 8.06 -21.94
C MET A 691 5.99 9.22 -22.01
N ALA A 692 5.69 10.34 -21.37
CA ALA A 692 6.56 11.50 -21.32
C ALA A 692 7.91 11.15 -20.72
N GLY A 693 7.93 10.43 -19.60
CA GLY A 693 9.17 9.95 -19.00
C GLY A 693 9.92 8.96 -19.89
N GLY A 694 9.22 8.03 -20.54
CA GLY A 694 9.82 7.10 -21.50
C GLY A 694 10.43 7.78 -22.72
N ILE A 695 9.98 8.97 -23.10
CA ILE A 695 10.50 9.74 -24.24
C ILE A 695 11.61 10.70 -23.82
N LEU A 696 11.37 11.48 -22.75
CA LEU A 696 12.20 12.62 -22.35
C LEU A 696 13.38 12.20 -21.46
N PHE A 697 13.16 11.29 -20.50
CA PHE A 697 14.23 10.79 -19.62
C PHE A 697 15.44 10.28 -20.38
N PRO A 698 15.33 9.31 -21.33
CA PRO A 698 16.50 8.72 -21.97
C PRO A 698 17.29 9.72 -22.80
N ASN A 699 16.70 10.84 -23.21
CA ASN A 699 17.31 11.88 -24.04
C ASN A 699 17.85 13.08 -23.23
N HIS A 700 17.92 12.98 -21.90
CA HIS A 700 18.36 14.08 -21.00
C HIS A 700 17.48 15.33 -21.07
N LEU A 701 16.22 15.17 -21.46
CA LEU A 701 15.26 16.27 -21.49
C LEU A 701 14.53 16.39 -20.15
N PRO A 702 14.31 17.61 -19.64
CA PRO A 702 13.56 17.81 -18.40
C PRO A 702 12.10 17.39 -18.57
N TRP A 703 11.57 16.61 -17.63
CA TRP A 703 10.17 16.17 -17.63
C TRP A 703 9.55 16.02 -16.25
N THR A 704 10.36 16.08 -15.19
CA THR A 704 9.91 16.04 -13.80
C THR A 704 10.30 17.30 -13.06
#